data_AF-A0A6G4MC21-F1
#
_entry.id   AF-A0A6G4MC21-F1
#
_cell.length_a   1.000
_cell.length_b   1.000
_cell.length_c   1.000
_cell.angle_alpha   90.00
_cell.angle_beta   90.00
_cell.angle_gamma   90.00
#
_symmetry.space_group_name_H-M   'P 1'
#
loop_
_entity.id
_entity.type
_entity.pdbx_description
1 polymer ?
#
loop_
_entity_poly.entity_id
_entity_poly.type
_entity_poly.pdbx_seq_one_letter_code
_entity_poly.pdbx_strand_id
1 'polypeptide(L)'
;MAEVPLPTPTQVPVPSTDIRNAVFAGAKLDEEVTGIGEFYTDRLGVKRLTNTGRNNQFNAAQQDRESRFNSFIQSSGYEVVGDYTAGPLTLTEYNQLIRYNNELYKLTAATDIPYTTAGTTDETWNATDSLHFVSVGDAALRQNLASTEEGMGADLVAWKRHSLVNQITNTSGMLDAQPIFCYEYANAITDKPNINDPTTWDWTPAINGAIAASKADRFQPVVLPHHAFITTGGHVITSNTPEFSGGSPSDGRKYKGVPIIGFGPEISKAKFKPASASSVCFSLVGNSGGHKTTAYLRDFSIEPESSAFQLLGYGIQYNCVNYARTDNVAVYMLNENFRLLNGISGGWTEFNSFTDCFSYRGNVCYSFVRTSGNDSFHGTQFTNCFGQIKKVGGGYGIKATGVSSSALVWVYNSKLDIKFYAGDAACKVFSLSFAEFTLNHGDLTCEGTTVMEALDDNSRVQHNGNWINNGATNYSVINELSGAQGRFVFRNAQSKSIAFSDSNFTGLTPYALRTTPESYSVNGAYSALFRGQGANFNSPFLASYDFSGNGLFIGRIGSGKSLSDFIPSWWLSHDGGIIQSYNSVFRFRVSGGAETYRVSSSSVYPNVDNGMQLGLSTIRWSAAYFKQFSINDTGLVPTSAATLNIASSSSPVNNIYSQNSVTVVSDETYKSDIKELSEQEIKCAIQCGTLYRKYKLKSAIITKGAENARYHIGAIAQDVKDCFEKNGLDWRLYGVITYESWDEVIPQEAECDEIGNIVKEEVAGQSAGEIYMLRYDEFNCFVMAGIIASLN
;
A
#
# COMPACT_ATOMS: atom_id res chain seq x y z
N MET A 1 -41.41 -72.62 112.05
CA MET A 1 -41.24 -74.09 112.12
C MET A 1 -40.14 -74.38 113.11
N ALA A 2 -40.24 -75.43 113.92
CA ALA A 2 -39.18 -75.81 114.85
C ALA A 2 -37.82 -75.84 114.12
N GLU A 3 -36.85 -75.05 114.59
CA GLU A 3 -35.47 -75.10 114.09
C GLU A 3 -34.91 -76.48 114.41
N VAL A 4 -34.93 -77.37 113.41
CA VAL A 4 -34.22 -78.63 113.51
C VAL A 4 -32.74 -78.29 113.37
N PRO A 5 -31.91 -78.47 114.42
CA PRO A 5 -30.49 -78.14 114.33
C PRO A 5 -29.86 -78.97 113.21
N LEU A 6 -29.12 -78.29 112.32
CA LEU A 6 -28.41 -78.97 111.23
C LEU A 6 -27.46 -80.01 111.83
N PRO A 7 -27.44 -81.24 111.29
CA PRO A 7 -26.55 -82.27 111.79
C PRO A 7 -25.09 -81.83 111.62
N THR A 8 -24.25 -82.14 112.61
CA THR A 8 -22.81 -81.89 112.49
C THR A 8 -22.23 -82.73 111.35
N PRO A 9 -21.67 -82.10 110.29
CA PRO A 9 -21.13 -82.83 109.15
C PRO A 9 -19.83 -83.56 109.54
N THR A 10 -19.55 -84.68 108.86
CA THR A 10 -18.28 -85.40 109.00
C THR A 10 -17.25 -84.90 107.99
N GLN A 11 -15.98 -84.91 108.38
CA GLN A 11 -14.85 -84.47 107.56
C GLN A 11 -14.37 -85.51 106.54
N VAL A 12 -15.25 -86.44 106.14
CA VAL A 12 -14.89 -87.43 105.11
C VAL A 12 -14.77 -86.77 103.73
N PRO A 13 -13.87 -87.24 102.85
CA PRO A 13 -13.68 -86.69 101.51
C PRO A 13 -14.98 -86.63 100.68
N VAL A 14 -15.00 -85.79 99.65
CA VAL A 14 -16.12 -85.74 98.68
C VAL A 14 -15.88 -86.84 97.62
N PRO A 15 -16.88 -87.68 97.28
CA PRO A 15 -18.26 -87.69 97.75
C PRO A 15 -18.44 -88.42 99.09
N SER A 16 -19.42 -87.96 99.88
CA SER A 16 -19.81 -88.61 101.13
C SER A 16 -21.18 -89.26 100.97
N THR A 17 -21.32 -90.53 101.39
CA THR A 17 -22.62 -91.20 101.53
C THR A 17 -23.24 -91.04 102.93
N ASP A 18 -22.54 -90.38 103.86
CA ASP A 18 -23.07 -90.04 105.19
C ASP A 18 -24.24 -89.04 105.05
N ILE A 19 -25.40 -89.42 105.59
CA ILE A 19 -26.63 -88.62 105.53
C ILE A 19 -26.46 -87.25 106.19
N ARG A 20 -25.61 -87.12 107.22
CA ARG A 20 -25.32 -85.84 107.88
C ARG A 20 -24.69 -84.84 106.92
N ASN A 21 -23.83 -85.32 106.02
CA ASN A 21 -23.19 -84.50 105.00
C ASN A 21 -24.17 -84.11 103.89
N ALA A 22 -25.09 -85.00 103.51
CA ALA A 22 -26.11 -84.70 102.52
C ALA A 22 -27.07 -83.60 103.02
N VAL A 23 -27.54 -83.71 104.27
CA VAL A 23 -28.43 -82.71 104.88
C VAL A 23 -27.71 -81.37 105.09
N PHE A 24 -26.46 -81.38 105.59
CA PHE A 24 -25.68 -80.15 105.75
C PHE A 24 -25.37 -79.49 104.40
N ALA A 25 -24.98 -80.27 103.38
CA ALA A 25 -24.71 -79.75 102.04
C ALA A 25 -25.97 -79.16 101.39
N GLY A 26 -27.15 -79.76 101.59
CA GLY A 26 -28.42 -79.21 101.12
C GLY A 26 -28.73 -77.84 101.71
N ALA A 27 -28.53 -77.68 103.03
CA ALA A 27 -28.72 -76.39 103.69
C ALA A 27 -27.67 -75.35 103.27
N LYS A 28 -26.43 -75.77 103.02
CA LYS A 28 -25.38 -74.88 102.50
C LYS A 28 -25.57 -74.51 101.04
N LEU A 29 -26.23 -75.33 100.24
CA LEU A 29 -26.63 -74.98 98.89
C LEU A 29 -27.75 -73.92 98.91
N ASP A 30 -28.69 -74.00 99.85
CA ASP A 30 -29.68 -72.94 100.07
C ASP A 30 -29.01 -71.62 100.48
N GLU A 31 -27.99 -71.67 101.36
CA GLU A 31 -27.16 -70.50 101.71
C GLU A 31 -26.32 -69.98 100.53
N GLU A 32 -25.83 -70.86 99.65
CA GLU A 32 -25.11 -70.49 98.42
C GLU A 32 -26.01 -69.71 97.46
N VAL A 33 -27.27 -70.13 97.32
CA VAL A 33 -28.23 -69.58 96.36
C VAL A 33 -28.98 -68.36 96.91
N THR A 34 -29.39 -68.38 98.18
CA THR A 34 -30.25 -67.36 98.79
C THR A 34 -29.52 -66.46 99.80
N GLY A 35 -28.29 -66.81 100.18
CA GLY A 35 -27.50 -66.06 101.14
C GLY A 35 -27.07 -64.69 100.62
N ILE A 36 -27.22 -63.70 101.49
CA ILE A 36 -26.80 -62.31 101.23
C ILE A 36 -25.32 -62.06 101.55
N GLY A 37 -24.65 -62.97 102.27
CA GLY A 37 -23.22 -62.88 102.54
C GLY A 37 -22.39 -63.24 101.32
N GLU A 38 -21.17 -62.70 101.19
CA GLU A 38 -20.29 -63.01 100.04
C GLU A 38 -19.84 -64.47 100.00
N PHE A 39 -19.72 -65.10 101.17
CA PHE A 39 -19.23 -66.46 101.32
C PHE A 39 -20.15 -67.29 102.21
N TYR A 40 -20.31 -68.55 101.86
CA TYR A 40 -20.78 -69.58 102.78
C TYR A 40 -19.63 -70.54 103.08
N THR A 41 -19.69 -71.23 104.23
CA THR A 41 -18.69 -72.23 104.60
C THR A 41 -19.22 -73.61 104.27
N ASP A 42 -18.51 -74.34 103.41
CA ASP A 42 -18.89 -75.70 103.04
C ASP A 42 -18.63 -76.69 104.18
N ARG A 43 -19.07 -77.95 103.99
CA ARG A 43 -18.96 -79.00 105.03
C ARG A 43 -17.52 -79.33 105.45
N LEU A 44 -16.54 -78.96 104.63
CA LEU A 44 -15.11 -79.16 104.89
C LEU A 44 -14.45 -77.92 105.51
N GLY A 45 -15.23 -76.89 105.85
CA GLY A 45 -14.71 -75.65 106.42
C GLY A 45 -14.16 -74.67 105.37
N VAL A 46 -14.34 -74.92 104.07
CA VAL A 46 -13.82 -74.05 103.01
C VAL A 46 -14.85 -72.95 102.71
N LYS A 47 -14.40 -71.70 102.68
CA LYS A 47 -15.22 -70.58 102.22
C LYS A 47 -15.42 -70.63 100.71
N ARG A 48 -16.67 -70.62 100.27
CA ARG A 48 -17.09 -70.62 98.86
C ARG A 48 -17.94 -69.38 98.61
N LEU A 49 -17.88 -68.84 97.40
CA LEU A 49 -18.72 -67.69 97.04
C LEU A 49 -20.18 -68.11 96.98
N THR A 50 -21.06 -67.28 97.53
CA THR A 50 -22.50 -67.33 97.24
C THR A 50 -22.77 -66.73 95.86
N ASN A 51 -24.00 -66.85 95.38
CA ASN A 51 -24.46 -66.18 94.16
C ASN A 51 -24.31 -64.63 94.28
N THR A 52 -24.56 -64.09 95.48
CA THR A 52 -24.33 -62.67 95.81
C THR A 52 -22.86 -62.29 95.66
N GLY A 53 -21.94 -63.10 96.18
CA GLY A 53 -20.49 -62.87 96.04
C GLY A 53 -20.02 -62.90 94.58
N ARG A 54 -20.56 -63.81 93.76
CA ARG A 54 -20.24 -63.87 92.32
C ARG A 54 -20.73 -62.63 91.54
N ASN A 55 -21.93 -62.14 91.83
CA ASN A 55 -22.46 -60.93 91.19
C ASN A 55 -21.65 -59.67 91.55
N ASN A 56 -21.23 -59.54 92.80
CA ASN A 56 -20.38 -58.42 93.23
C ASN A 56 -19.04 -58.40 92.49
N GLN A 57 -18.39 -59.56 92.33
CA GLN A 57 -17.14 -59.67 91.56
C GLN A 57 -17.36 -59.33 90.07
N PHE A 58 -18.47 -59.77 89.48
CA PHE A 58 -18.79 -59.46 88.08
C PHE A 58 -18.99 -57.94 87.87
N ASN A 59 -19.72 -57.28 88.76
CA ASN A 59 -19.95 -55.84 88.68
C ASN A 59 -18.67 -55.02 88.86
N ALA A 60 -17.80 -55.41 89.81
CA ALA A 60 -16.49 -54.78 89.98
C ALA A 60 -15.61 -54.91 88.72
N ALA A 61 -15.64 -56.07 88.06
CA ALA A 61 -14.91 -56.29 86.82
C ALA A 61 -15.46 -55.48 85.63
N GLN A 62 -16.76 -55.16 85.60
CA GLN A 62 -17.31 -54.26 84.58
C GLN A 62 -16.88 -52.81 84.81
N GLN A 63 -16.88 -52.36 86.06
CA GLN A 63 -16.48 -51.00 86.41
C GLN A 63 -14.98 -50.73 86.14
N ASP A 64 -14.11 -51.73 86.37
CA ASP A 64 -12.69 -51.67 86.00
C ASP A 64 -12.48 -51.48 84.49
N ARG A 65 -13.24 -52.22 83.66
CA ARG A 65 -13.17 -52.10 82.19
C ARG A 65 -13.57 -50.71 81.70
N GLU A 66 -14.64 -50.14 82.26
CA GLU A 66 -15.09 -48.78 81.92
C GLU A 66 -14.06 -47.72 82.33
N SER A 67 -13.46 -47.87 83.52
CA SER A 67 -12.41 -46.96 83.98
C SER A 67 -11.16 -47.01 83.08
N ARG A 68 -10.74 -48.21 82.67
CA ARG A 68 -9.59 -48.38 81.76
C ARG A 68 -9.84 -47.80 80.37
N PHE A 69 -11.06 -47.91 79.86
CA PHE A 69 -11.43 -47.34 78.56
C PHE A 69 -11.40 -45.80 78.60
N ASN A 70 -11.92 -45.20 79.67
CA ASN A 70 -11.89 -43.74 79.83
C ASN A 70 -10.45 -43.20 79.98
N SER A 71 -9.55 -43.92 80.67
CA SER A 71 -8.14 -43.55 80.76
C SER A 71 -7.41 -43.57 79.41
N PHE A 72 -7.72 -44.52 78.52
CA PHE A 72 -7.13 -44.60 77.17
C PHE A 72 -7.49 -43.40 76.29
N ILE A 73 -8.74 -42.95 76.35
CA ILE A 73 -9.18 -41.74 75.64
C ILE A 73 -8.48 -40.50 76.21
N GLN A 74 -8.33 -40.42 77.54
CA GLN A 74 -7.66 -39.32 78.23
C GLN A 74 -6.16 -39.23 77.95
N SER A 75 -5.50 -40.36 77.66
CA SER A 75 -4.06 -40.43 77.34
C SER A 75 -3.73 -40.24 75.85
N SER A 76 -4.70 -40.21 74.95
CA SER A 76 -4.49 -40.08 73.49
C SER A 76 -3.98 -38.69 73.02
N GLY A 77 -3.76 -37.75 73.94
CA GLY A 77 -3.10 -36.47 73.64
C GLY A 77 -1.59 -36.64 73.43
N TYR A 78 -0.97 -35.71 72.69
CA TYR A 78 0.48 -35.69 72.55
C TYR A 78 1.18 -35.34 73.89
N GLU A 79 2.18 -36.13 74.28
CA GLU A 79 2.98 -35.92 75.50
C GLU A 79 4.41 -35.53 75.12
N VAL A 80 4.90 -34.37 75.52
CA VAL A 80 6.30 -33.96 75.23
C VAL A 80 7.23 -34.49 76.33
N VAL A 81 8.04 -35.50 76.00
CA VAL A 81 8.95 -36.22 76.91
C VAL A 81 10.16 -35.38 77.32
N GLY A 82 10.67 -34.53 76.43
CA GLY A 82 11.79 -33.65 76.74
C GLY A 82 12.55 -33.14 75.52
N ASP A 83 13.57 -32.32 75.75
CA ASP A 83 14.49 -31.87 74.70
C ASP A 83 15.57 -32.95 74.45
N TYR A 84 15.80 -33.34 73.20
CA TYR A 84 16.73 -34.41 72.81
C TYR A 84 18.15 -34.21 73.36
N THR A 85 18.61 -32.96 73.44
CA THR A 85 19.93 -32.61 74.01
C THR A 85 20.05 -32.88 75.51
N ALA A 86 18.91 -33.02 76.21
CA ALA A 86 18.85 -33.42 77.62
C ALA A 86 18.65 -34.93 77.82
N GLY A 87 18.66 -35.70 76.73
CA GLY A 87 18.53 -37.15 76.75
C GLY A 87 19.73 -37.90 77.34
N PRO A 88 19.85 -39.21 77.13
CA PRO A 88 18.97 -40.05 76.30
C PRO A 88 17.51 -40.05 76.78
N LEU A 89 16.57 -39.87 75.85
CA LEU A 89 15.14 -39.88 76.15
C LEU A 89 14.56 -41.23 75.76
N THR A 90 13.68 -41.79 76.60
CA THR A 90 12.99 -43.06 76.30
C THR A 90 11.52 -42.77 76.03
N LEU A 91 11.06 -43.11 74.83
CA LEU A 91 9.67 -43.05 74.42
C LEU A 91 9.07 -44.45 74.54
N THR A 92 8.11 -44.60 75.42
CA THR A 92 7.42 -45.86 75.69
C THR A 92 6.11 -45.97 74.92
N GLU A 93 5.62 -44.88 74.33
CA GLU A 93 4.34 -44.81 73.62
C GLU A 93 4.47 -43.97 72.33
N TYR A 94 3.63 -44.24 71.31
CA TYR A 94 3.70 -43.51 70.02
C TYR A 94 3.17 -42.07 70.04
N ASN A 95 2.37 -41.71 71.05
CA ASN A 95 1.87 -40.35 71.25
C ASN A 95 2.89 -39.43 71.98
N GLN A 96 4.04 -39.98 72.38
CA GLN A 96 5.13 -39.23 72.97
C GLN A 96 5.95 -38.50 71.90
N LEU A 97 6.30 -37.26 72.21
CA LEU A 97 7.07 -36.35 71.36
C LEU A 97 8.37 -35.98 72.06
N ILE A 98 9.44 -35.83 71.29
CA ILE A 98 10.66 -35.17 71.75
C ILE A 98 10.83 -33.85 71.02
N ARG A 99 11.52 -32.89 71.66
CA ARG A 99 11.87 -31.61 71.03
C ARG A 99 13.34 -31.62 70.64
N TYR A 100 13.65 -31.30 69.40
CA TYR A 100 15.03 -31.14 68.94
C TYR A 100 15.10 -29.97 67.96
N ASN A 101 16.12 -29.12 68.09
CA ASN A 101 16.23 -27.86 67.31
C ASN A 101 14.94 -27.03 67.28
N ASN A 102 14.24 -26.95 68.42
CA ASN A 102 13.00 -26.21 68.62
C ASN A 102 11.77 -26.76 67.86
N GLU A 103 11.84 -27.98 67.33
CA GLU A 103 10.76 -28.66 66.61
C GLU A 103 10.35 -29.96 67.31
N LEU A 104 9.08 -30.37 67.18
CA LEU A 104 8.53 -31.57 67.80
C LEU A 104 8.58 -32.76 66.83
N TYR A 105 9.07 -33.88 67.32
CA TYR A 105 9.27 -35.10 66.57
C TYR A 105 8.53 -36.26 67.24
N LYS A 106 7.82 -37.07 66.45
CA LYS A 106 7.15 -38.31 66.91
C LYS A 106 7.81 -39.53 66.28
N LEU A 107 7.71 -40.68 66.92
CA LEU A 107 8.19 -41.92 66.34
C LEU A 107 7.45 -42.25 65.04
N THR A 108 8.18 -42.80 64.06
CA THR A 108 7.55 -43.42 62.89
C THR A 108 6.82 -44.69 63.31
N ALA A 109 5.77 -45.06 62.59
CA ALA A 109 5.02 -46.30 62.87
C ALA A 109 5.85 -47.59 62.70
N ALA A 110 7.05 -47.50 62.12
CA ALA A 110 7.95 -48.62 61.91
C ALA A 110 8.98 -48.80 63.04
N THR A 111 9.08 -47.86 63.98
CA THR A 111 9.97 -47.97 65.13
C THR A 111 9.26 -48.69 66.28
N ASP A 112 9.84 -49.76 66.80
CA ASP A 112 9.31 -50.47 67.98
C ASP A 112 9.44 -49.62 69.26
N ILE A 113 8.44 -49.70 70.14
CA ILE A 113 8.46 -49.11 71.49
C ILE A 113 8.79 -50.20 72.56
N PRO A 114 9.55 -49.89 73.62
CA PRO A 114 10.12 -48.58 73.94
C PRO A 114 11.38 -48.27 73.10
N TYR A 115 11.48 -47.02 72.64
CA TYR A 115 12.64 -46.50 71.91
C TYR A 115 13.42 -45.53 72.80
N THR A 116 14.71 -45.81 73.03
CA THR A 116 15.62 -44.88 73.72
C THR A 116 16.54 -44.23 72.70
N THR A 117 16.65 -42.90 72.75
CA THR A 117 17.54 -42.17 71.83
C THR A 117 18.99 -42.62 72.01
N ALA A 118 19.74 -42.75 70.91
CA ALA A 118 21.12 -43.25 70.93
C ALA A 118 22.11 -42.23 71.51
N GLY A 119 21.76 -40.94 71.47
CA GLY A 119 22.57 -39.89 72.08
C GLY A 119 21.82 -38.60 72.35
N THR A 120 22.60 -37.52 72.43
CA THR A 120 22.15 -36.16 72.76
C THR A 120 22.79 -35.09 71.88
N THR A 121 23.60 -35.48 70.87
CA THR A 121 24.34 -34.56 69.99
C THR A 121 23.85 -34.64 68.55
N ASP A 122 24.16 -33.62 67.75
CA ASP A 122 23.82 -33.53 66.33
C ASP A 122 24.38 -34.71 65.51
N GLU A 123 25.57 -35.20 65.87
CA GLU A 123 26.17 -36.37 65.22
C GLU A 123 25.33 -37.64 65.45
N THR A 124 24.89 -37.88 66.69
CA THR A 124 24.05 -39.03 67.05
C THR A 124 22.63 -38.92 66.48
N TRP A 125 22.09 -37.70 66.39
CA TRP A 125 20.80 -37.46 65.76
C TRP A 125 20.82 -37.82 64.27
N ASN A 126 21.78 -37.26 63.52
CA ASN A 126 21.86 -37.43 62.07
C ASN A 126 22.28 -38.85 61.65
N ALA A 127 23.09 -39.54 62.46
CA ALA A 127 23.57 -40.88 62.13
C ALA A 127 22.58 -41.99 62.46
N THR A 128 21.75 -41.81 63.50
CA THR A 128 20.93 -42.89 64.08
C THR A 128 19.50 -42.46 64.39
N ASP A 129 19.28 -41.49 65.27
CA ASP A 129 17.95 -41.24 65.83
C ASP A 129 16.95 -40.66 64.82
N SER A 130 17.39 -39.78 63.91
CA SER A 130 16.51 -39.13 62.90
C SER A 130 15.76 -40.10 61.97
N LEU A 131 16.26 -41.33 61.79
CA LEU A 131 15.58 -42.39 61.01
C LEU A 131 14.31 -42.92 61.70
N HIS A 132 14.24 -42.79 63.02
CA HIS A 132 13.16 -43.30 63.85
C HIS A 132 12.07 -42.29 64.14
N PHE A 133 12.30 -41.02 63.80
CA PHE A 133 11.39 -39.92 64.05
C PHE A 133 10.91 -39.24 62.77
N VAL A 134 9.68 -38.72 62.80
CA VAL A 134 9.13 -37.80 61.80
C VAL A 134 8.75 -36.50 62.48
N SER A 135 9.10 -35.37 61.88
CA SER A 135 8.66 -34.07 62.37
C SER A 135 7.13 -33.98 62.33
N VAL A 136 6.54 -33.49 63.42
CA VAL A 136 5.10 -33.20 63.48
C VAL A 136 4.76 -31.96 62.61
N GLY A 137 5.72 -31.06 62.41
CA GLY A 137 5.58 -29.86 61.57
C GLY A 137 5.68 -30.11 60.06
N ASP A 138 6.50 -31.07 59.62
CA ASP A 138 6.71 -31.40 58.19
C ASP A 138 5.41 -31.90 57.51
N ALA A 139 4.63 -32.74 58.18
CA ALA A 139 3.36 -33.23 57.65
C ALA A 139 2.35 -32.09 57.40
N ALA A 140 2.25 -31.16 58.35
CA ALA A 140 1.41 -29.98 58.21
C ALA A 140 1.94 -29.04 57.12
N LEU A 141 3.25 -28.84 57.02
CA LEU A 141 3.86 -28.01 55.97
C LEU A 141 3.63 -28.60 54.57
N ARG A 142 3.78 -29.91 54.37
CA ARG A 142 3.48 -30.57 53.08
C ARG A 142 2.02 -30.47 52.70
N GLN A 143 1.12 -30.64 53.67
CA GLN A 143 -0.31 -30.47 53.45
C GLN A 143 -0.64 -29.02 53.06
N ASN A 144 -0.04 -28.06 53.76
CA ASN A 144 -0.22 -26.64 53.48
C ASN A 144 0.36 -26.27 52.11
N LEU A 145 1.56 -26.74 51.74
CA LEU A 145 2.16 -26.51 50.42
C LEU A 145 1.41 -27.19 49.26
N ALA A 146 0.69 -28.28 49.52
CA ALA A 146 -0.16 -28.96 48.53
C ALA A 146 -1.57 -28.37 48.44
N SER A 147 -1.95 -27.50 49.37
CA SER A 147 -3.28 -26.91 49.45
C SER A 147 -3.48 -25.79 48.42
N THR A 148 -4.71 -25.66 47.94
CA THR A 148 -5.17 -24.54 47.08
C THR A 148 -6.00 -23.50 47.86
N GLU A 149 -6.11 -23.65 49.18
CA GLU A 149 -6.80 -22.69 50.05
C GLU A 149 -6.03 -21.37 50.16
N GLU A 150 -6.74 -20.27 50.38
CA GLU A 150 -6.16 -18.93 50.56
C GLU A 150 -5.14 -18.91 51.73
N GLY A 151 -3.97 -18.31 51.50
CA GLY A 151 -2.89 -18.26 52.50
C GLY A 151 -2.04 -19.53 52.60
N MET A 152 -2.30 -20.53 51.75
CA MET A 152 -1.57 -21.80 51.68
C MET A 152 -0.93 -21.99 50.29
N GLY A 153 -0.31 -23.15 50.05
CA GLY A 153 0.30 -23.45 48.77
C GLY A 153 1.44 -22.50 48.42
N ALA A 154 1.31 -21.83 47.27
CA ALA A 154 2.29 -20.85 46.81
C ALA A 154 2.38 -19.60 47.71
N ASP A 155 1.34 -19.26 48.47
CA ASP A 155 1.34 -18.10 49.38
C ASP A 155 2.34 -18.25 50.53
N LEU A 156 2.75 -19.49 50.83
CA LEU A 156 3.77 -19.80 51.84
C LEU A 156 5.20 -19.68 51.30
N VAL A 157 5.38 -19.53 49.98
CA VAL A 157 6.69 -19.49 49.34
C VAL A 157 7.05 -18.04 49.01
N ALA A 158 7.92 -17.44 49.82
CA ALA A 158 8.48 -16.14 49.50
C ALA A 158 9.47 -16.25 48.33
N TRP A 159 9.33 -15.38 47.34
CA TRP A 159 10.29 -15.21 46.25
C TRP A 159 10.77 -13.76 46.18
N LYS A 160 12.06 -13.60 45.86
CA LYS A 160 12.68 -12.33 45.54
C LYS A 160 13.45 -12.53 44.24
N ARG A 161 13.35 -11.55 43.32
CA ARG A 161 14.03 -11.62 42.03
C ARG A 161 15.55 -11.58 42.16
N HIS A 162 16.23 -12.43 41.41
CA HIS A 162 17.70 -12.46 41.28
C HIS A 162 18.13 -12.46 39.81
N SER A 163 19.35 -11.98 39.54
CA SER A 163 19.91 -12.05 38.19
C SER A 163 20.22 -13.49 37.78
N LEU A 164 19.72 -13.93 36.62
CA LEU A 164 20.02 -15.26 36.10
C LEU A 164 21.43 -15.34 35.56
N VAL A 165 22.30 -16.02 36.31
CA VAL A 165 23.70 -16.27 35.95
C VAL A 165 24.00 -17.75 35.64
N ASN A 166 23.06 -18.65 35.93
CA ASN A 166 23.19 -20.10 35.76
C ASN A 166 21.98 -20.70 35.02
N GLN A 167 22.10 -21.97 34.61
CA GLN A 167 20.99 -22.75 34.05
C GLN A 167 19.80 -22.77 35.02
N ILE A 168 18.59 -22.55 34.48
CA ILE A 168 17.35 -22.68 35.25
C ILE A 168 17.12 -24.16 35.57
N THR A 169 17.17 -24.49 36.86
CA THR A 169 16.98 -25.86 37.38
C THR A 169 15.88 -25.93 38.44
N ASN A 170 15.29 -24.80 38.81
CA ASN A 170 14.26 -24.69 39.85
C ASN A 170 13.24 -23.57 39.54
N THR A 171 12.15 -23.53 40.31
CA THR A 171 11.06 -22.57 40.16
C THR A 171 11.51 -21.12 40.37
N SER A 172 12.42 -20.84 41.31
CA SER A 172 12.95 -19.49 41.53
C SER A 172 13.62 -18.95 40.26
N GLY A 173 14.45 -19.76 39.61
CA GLY A 173 15.09 -19.39 38.35
C GLY A 173 14.08 -19.22 37.20
N MET A 174 12.96 -19.94 37.22
CA MET A 174 11.87 -19.73 36.25
C MET A 174 11.14 -18.41 36.47
N LEU A 175 10.93 -18.01 37.72
CA LEU A 175 10.34 -16.71 38.09
C LEU A 175 11.27 -15.54 37.74
N ASP A 176 12.58 -15.69 38.01
CA ASP A 176 13.62 -14.72 37.62
C ASP A 176 13.72 -14.52 36.08
N ALA A 177 13.29 -15.51 35.30
CA ALA A 177 13.26 -15.47 33.85
C ALA A 177 12.04 -14.73 33.27
N GLN A 178 10.98 -14.54 34.07
CA GLN A 178 9.77 -13.85 33.62
C GLN A 178 10.03 -12.34 33.43
N PRO A 179 9.22 -11.66 32.60
CA PRO A 179 9.18 -10.19 32.56
C PRO A 179 9.02 -9.59 33.96
N ILE A 180 9.47 -8.34 34.11
CA ILE A 180 9.36 -7.61 35.38
C ILE A 180 8.00 -6.94 35.43
N PHE A 181 7.13 -7.36 36.33
CA PHE A 181 5.82 -6.75 36.51
C PHE A 181 5.93 -5.53 37.43
N CYS A 182 5.29 -4.41 37.08
CA CYS A 182 5.26 -3.23 37.97
C CYS A 182 4.69 -3.56 39.36
N TYR A 183 3.85 -4.60 39.47
CA TYR A 183 3.34 -5.12 40.73
C TYR A 183 4.42 -5.60 41.70
N GLU A 184 5.57 -6.09 41.21
CA GLU A 184 6.72 -6.45 42.07
C GLU A 184 7.26 -5.26 42.86
N TYR A 185 6.96 -4.04 42.43
CA TYR A 185 7.39 -2.78 43.04
C TYR A 185 6.21 -1.97 43.61
N ALA A 186 5.02 -2.57 43.76
CA ALA A 186 3.84 -1.89 44.31
C ALA A 186 3.99 -1.47 45.78
N ASN A 187 5.00 -1.99 46.48
CA ASN A 187 5.42 -1.56 47.81
C ASN A 187 6.12 -0.18 47.81
N ALA A 188 6.68 0.25 46.67
CA ALA A 188 7.30 1.56 46.52
C ALA A 188 6.26 2.70 46.42
N ILE A 189 5.00 2.36 46.18
CA ILE A 189 3.91 3.32 46.06
C ILE A 189 3.52 3.84 47.44
N THR A 190 3.63 5.15 47.63
CA THR A 190 3.26 5.85 48.87
C THR A 190 1.88 6.50 48.80
N ASP A 191 1.42 6.90 47.61
CA ASP A 191 0.10 7.51 47.42
C ASP A 191 -0.93 6.46 46.96
N LYS A 192 -1.78 6.03 47.91
CA LYS A 192 -2.84 5.03 47.72
C LYS A 192 -4.17 5.56 48.28
N PRO A 193 -4.85 6.50 47.60
CA PRO A 193 -6.10 7.10 48.08
C PRO A 193 -7.17 6.08 48.48
N ASN A 194 -7.28 4.98 47.73
CA ASN A 194 -8.01 3.79 48.15
C ASN A 194 -7.09 2.57 48.12
N ILE A 195 -6.72 2.06 49.29
CA ILE A 195 -5.83 0.90 49.44
C ILE A 195 -6.39 -0.41 48.83
N ASN A 196 -7.70 -0.49 48.61
CA ASN A 196 -8.35 -1.67 48.03
C ASN A 196 -8.60 -1.54 46.52
N ASP A 197 -8.27 -0.37 45.94
CA ASP A 197 -8.46 -0.09 44.51
C ASP A 197 -7.16 0.41 43.87
N PRO A 198 -6.40 -0.49 43.21
CA PRO A 198 -5.14 -0.14 42.58
C PRO A 198 -5.27 0.87 41.43
N THR A 199 -6.48 1.13 40.93
CA THR A 199 -6.69 2.15 39.89
C THR A 199 -6.53 3.58 40.42
N THR A 200 -6.61 3.76 41.74
CA THR A 200 -6.48 5.06 42.41
C THR A 200 -5.06 5.41 42.81
N TRP A 201 -4.13 4.45 42.76
CA TRP A 201 -2.76 4.60 43.25
C TRP A 201 -1.89 5.38 42.27
N ASP A 202 -0.91 6.14 42.76
CA ASP A 202 0.15 6.70 41.91
C ASP A 202 1.23 5.64 41.65
N TRP A 203 1.18 5.02 40.48
CA TRP A 203 2.09 3.95 40.07
C TRP A 203 3.49 4.46 39.68
N THR A 204 3.73 5.78 39.69
CA THR A 204 5.01 6.35 39.26
C THR A 204 6.24 5.70 39.92
N PRO A 205 6.29 5.53 41.26
CA PRO A 205 7.44 4.92 41.93
C PRO A 205 7.65 3.45 41.55
N ALA A 206 6.56 2.69 41.40
CA ALA A 206 6.61 1.28 41.04
C ALA A 206 7.10 1.07 39.59
N ILE A 207 6.59 1.87 38.66
CA ILE A 207 7.02 1.83 37.25
C ILE A 207 8.51 2.19 37.15
N ASN A 208 8.95 3.25 37.82
CA ASN A 208 10.37 3.64 37.82
C ASN A 208 11.26 2.60 38.51
N GLY A 209 10.78 1.94 39.57
CA GLY A 209 11.47 0.82 40.22
C GLY A 209 11.66 -0.38 39.30
N ALA A 210 10.59 -0.78 38.59
CA ALA A 210 10.65 -1.86 37.60
C ALA A 210 11.59 -1.53 36.42
N ILE A 211 11.54 -0.29 35.91
CA ILE A 211 12.46 0.20 34.87
C ILE A 211 13.91 0.15 35.38
N ALA A 212 14.18 0.61 36.61
CA ALA A 212 15.52 0.58 37.19
C ALA A 212 16.05 -0.86 37.33
N ALA A 213 15.19 -1.80 37.78
CA ALA A 213 15.53 -3.21 37.87
C ALA A 213 15.81 -3.84 36.50
N SER A 214 15.00 -3.52 35.49
CA SER A 214 15.24 -3.93 34.11
C SER A 214 16.58 -3.44 33.58
N LYS A 215 16.92 -2.16 33.81
CA LYS A 215 18.23 -1.60 33.43
C LYS A 215 19.39 -2.31 34.14
N ALA A 216 19.20 -2.71 35.39
CA ALA A 216 20.20 -3.43 36.17
C ALA A 216 20.39 -4.89 35.69
N ASP A 217 19.34 -5.55 35.21
CA ASP A 217 19.39 -6.94 34.75
C ASP A 217 18.94 -7.11 33.28
N ARG A 218 19.89 -6.91 32.37
CA ARG A 218 19.80 -7.28 30.93
C ARG A 218 18.59 -6.73 30.16
N PHE A 219 17.93 -5.69 30.65
CA PHE A 219 16.86 -4.96 29.95
C PHE A 219 15.65 -5.85 29.64
N GLN A 220 15.27 -6.70 30.61
CA GLN A 220 14.06 -7.50 30.55
C GLN A 220 12.82 -6.61 30.33
N PRO A 221 11.79 -7.09 29.62
CA PRO A 221 10.55 -6.33 29.46
C PRO A 221 9.92 -5.98 30.81
N VAL A 222 9.45 -4.74 30.93
CA VAL A 222 8.62 -4.29 32.05
C VAL A 222 7.16 -4.33 31.62
N VAL A 223 6.35 -5.01 32.42
CA VAL A 223 4.92 -5.19 32.19
C VAL A 223 4.13 -4.22 33.06
N LEU A 224 3.38 -3.35 32.39
CA LEU A 224 2.51 -2.36 33.00
C LEU A 224 1.29 -3.02 33.68
N PRO A 225 0.62 -2.33 34.62
CA PRO A 225 -0.61 -2.83 35.24
C PRO A 225 -1.69 -3.19 34.20
N HIS A 226 -2.43 -4.27 34.45
CA HIS A 226 -3.49 -4.78 33.57
C HIS A 226 -4.86 -4.10 33.80
N HIS A 227 -4.83 -2.81 34.10
CA HIS A 227 -5.99 -1.96 34.37
C HIS A 227 -5.60 -0.49 34.16
N ALA A 228 -6.51 0.45 34.41
CA ALA A 228 -6.17 1.87 34.46
C ALA A 228 -5.29 2.18 35.69
N PHE A 229 -4.23 2.96 35.52
CA PHE A 229 -3.29 3.31 36.59
C PHE A 229 -2.84 4.76 36.49
N ILE A 230 -2.75 5.47 37.61
CA ILE A 230 -2.29 6.86 37.62
C ILE A 230 -0.76 6.91 37.54
N THR A 231 -0.23 7.86 36.77
CA THR A 231 1.20 8.18 36.75
C THR A 231 1.42 9.67 36.58
N THR A 232 2.45 10.22 37.24
CA THR A 232 2.94 11.60 37.05
C THR A 232 3.99 11.71 35.94
N GLY A 233 4.34 10.59 35.31
CA GLY A 233 5.26 10.48 34.18
C GLY A 233 6.74 10.48 34.57
N GLY A 234 7.58 10.96 33.66
CA GLY A 234 9.04 10.97 33.82
C GLY A 234 9.68 9.60 33.61
N HIS A 235 8.99 8.67 32.96
CA HIS A 235 9.50 7.31 32.73
C HIS A 235 10.52 7.30 31.61
N VAL A 236 11.81 7.42 31.96
CA VAL A 236 12.91 7.32 31.00
C VAL A 236 13.29 5.85 30.82
N ILE A 237 13.01 5.27 29.66
CA ILE A 237 13.17 3.81 29.44
C ILE A 237 14.55 3.44 28.86
N THR A 238 15.36 4.42 28.47
CA THR A 238 16.75 4.25 28.02
C THR A 238 17.73 4.83 29.05
N SER A 239 18.99 5.11 28.68
CA SER A 239 19.95 5.78 29.58
C SER A 239 19.55 7.24 29.83
N ASN A 240 19.81 7.74 31.05
CA ASN A 240 19.65 9.16 31.39
C ASN A 240 20.79 10.02 30.84
N THR A 241 21.90 9.39 30.45
CA THR A 241 23.09 10.03 29.88
C THR A 241 23.20 9.71 28.39
N PRO A 242 23.35 10.73 27.52
CA PRO A 242 23.78 10.54 26.13
C PRO A 242 25.22 10.02 26.10
N GLU A 243 25.51 8.96 25.34
CA GLU A 243 26.84 8.31 25.29
C GLU A 243 27.58 8.49 23.93
N PHE A 244 27.90 9.72 23.49
CA PHE A 244 28.28 10.05 22.10
C PHE A 244 29.45 9.27 21.45
N SER A 245 30.18 8.48 22.23
CA SER A 245 31.13 7.47 21.76
C SER A 245 30.38 6.28 21.12
N GLY A 246 30.14 6.34 19.81
CA GLY A 246 29.67 5.20 19.02
C GLY A 246 30.49 3.93 19.31
N GLY A 247 29.85 2.91 19.87
CA GLY A 247 30.50 1.66 20.26
C GLY A 247 30.78 0.74 19.07
N SER A 248 31.92 0.07 19.09
CA SER A 248 32.30 -1.00 18.14
C SER A 248 31.43 -2.24 18.37
N PRO A 249 30.99 -3.00 17.33
CA PRO A 249 30.16 -4.23 17.46
C PRO A 249 30.58 -5.25 18.54
N SER A 250 31.83 -5.18 18.99
CA SER A 250 32.51 -6.15 19.83
C SER A 250 32.41 -5.93 21.35
N ASP A 251 31.87 -4.82 21.86
CA ASP A 251 31.92 -4.46 23.28
C ASP A 251 30.73 -4.95 24.13
N GLY A 252 29.72 -5.63 23.54
CA GLY A 252 28.64 -6.32 24.26
C GLY A 252 27.75 -5.43 25.15
N ARG A 253 28.00 -4.11 25.13
CA ARG A 253 27.28 -3.08 25.90
C ARG A 253 26.32 -2.25 25.03
N LYS A 254 26.10 -2.67 23.78
CA LYS A 254 25.36 -1.89 22.78
C LYS A 254 23.88 -1.66 23.13
N TYR A 255 23.56 -0.38 23.28
CA TYR A 255 22.26 0.31 23.07
C TYR A 255 21.04 -0.34 23.72
N LYS A 256 21.03 -0.24 25.04
CA LYS A 256 20.09 -0.92 25.90
C LYS A 256 18.94 0.01 26.31
N GLY A 257 17.72 -0.41 26.02
CA GLY A 257 16.49 0.27 26.39
C GLY A 257 15.47 -0.74 26.88
N VAL A 258 14.70 -0.34 27.90
CA VAL A 258 13.72 -1.19 28.56
C VAL A 258 12.48 -1.31 27.66
N PRO A 259 12.08 -2.52 27.26
CA PRO A 259 10.78 -2.72 26.66
C PRO A 259 9.65 -2.47 27.65
N ILE A 260 8.64 -1.71 27.24
CA ILE A 260 7.42 -1.48 28.00
C ILE A 260 6.27 -2.18 27.29
N ILE A 261 5.58 -3.07 28.01
CA ILE A 261 4.50 -3.90 27.48
C ILE A 261 3.27 -3.70 28.37
N GLY A 262 2.12 -3.40 27.76
CA GLY A 262 0.82 -3.52 28.42
C GLY A 262 0.02 -4.71 27.91
N PHE A 263 -1.26 -4.76 28.29
CA PHE A 263 -2.20 -5.84 27.92
C PHE A 263 -3.17 -5.44 26.80
N GLY A 264 -2.96 -4.28 26.19
CA GLY A 264 -3.78 -3.69 25.14
C GLY A 264 -4.17 -2.25 25.50
N PRO A 265 -4.39 -1.36 24.51
CA PRO A 265 -4.81 0.03 24.76
C PRO A 265 -6.11 0.18 25.55
N GLU A 266 -6.98 -0.83 25.52
CA GLU A 266 -8.23 -0.84 26.26
C GLU A 266 -8.13 -1.44 27.68
N ILE A 267 -6.96 -1.95 28.07
CA ILE A 267 -6.74 -2.60 29.37
C ILE A 267 -5.71 -1.83 30.19
N SER A 268 -4.48 -1.72 29.70
CA SER A 268 -3.41 -0.98 30.37
C SER A 268 -3.52 0.50 30.02
N LYS A 269 -4.14 1.30 30.90
CA LYS A 269 -4.41 2.73 30.64
C LYS A 269 -3.61 3.61 31.60
N ALA A 270 -2.54 4.24 31.11
CA ALA A 270 -1.77 5.21 31.88
C ALA A 270 -2.55 6.52 32.00
N LYS A 271 -3.16 6.75 33.16
CA LYS A 271 -3.86 7.99 33.54
C LYS A 271 -2.84 9.03 33.96
N PHE A 272 -2.36 9.79 32.98
CA PHE A 272 -1.25 10.72 33.11
C PHE A 272 -1.66 12.02 33.80
N LYS A 273 -0.95 12.34 34.87
CA LYS A 273 -1.09 13.53 35.72
C LYS A 273 0.19 14.38 35.61
N PRO A 274 0.38 15.12 34.49
CA PRO A 274 1.61 15.86 34.25
C PRO A 274 1.87 16.91 35.33
N ALA A 275 3.10 16.97 35.83
CA ALA A 275 3.53 17.99 36.80
C ALA A 275 3.59 19.41 36.18
N SER A 276 3.75 19.49 34.87
CA SER A 276 3.86 20.73 34.10
C SER A 276 3.38 20.52 32.65
N ALA A 277 3.12 21.60 31.92
CA ALA A 277 2.72 21.55 30.52
C ALA A 277 3.75 20.86 29.58
N SER A 278 5.01 20.72 30.03
CA SER A 278 6.11 20.06 29.30
C SER A 278 6.50 18.70 29.88
N SER A 279 5.76 18.19 30.86
CA SER A 279 6.04 16.87 31.45
C SER A 279 5.81 15.77 30.41
N VAL A 280 6.72 14.80 30.34
CA VAL A 280 6.64 13.65 29.44
C VAL A 280 6.17 12.43 30.23
N CYS A 281 5.22 11.65 29.72
CA CYS A 281 4.83 10.39 30.36
C CYS A 281 5.93 9.32 30.18
N PHE A 282 6.20 8.92 28.94
CA PHE A 282 7.31 8.01 28.58
C PHE A 282 8.33 8.70 27.67
N SER A 283 9.61 8.61 28.02
CA SER A 283 10.70 9.21 27.26
C SER A 283 11.75 8.17 26.88
N LEU A 284 12.16 8.21 25.61
CA LEU A 284 13.32 7.53 25.09
C LEU A 284 14.36 8.59 24.80
N VAL A 285 15.49 8.52 25.48
CA VAL A 285 16.64 9.39 25.27
C VAL A 285 17.73 8.58 24.60
N GLY A 286 18.14 8.97 23.42
CA GLY A 286 19.17 8.28 22.67
C GLY A 286 20.48 9.05 22.58
N ASN A 287 21.30 8.58 21.65
CA ASN A 287 22.71 8.86 21.59
C ASN A 287 23.24 8.83 20.15
N SER A 288 22.73 9.71 19.31
CA SER A 288 23.43 10.27 18.14
C SER A 288 24.33 9.27 17.37
N GLY A 289 23.74 8.30 16.66
CA GLY A 289 24.46 7.36 15.78
C GLY A 289 24.54 5.91 16.25
N GLY A 290 23.97 5.58 17.41
CA GLY A 290 23.79 4.18 17.83
C GLY A 290 22.85 3.38 16.92
N HIS A 291 23.23 2.14 16.59
CA HIS A 291 22.41 1.17 15.84
C HIS A 291 21.48 0.37 16.78
N LYS A 292 20.32 -0.10 16.29
CA LYS A 292 19.30 -0.98 16.94
C LYS A 292 19.26 -0.95 18.49
N THR A 293 18.37 -0.14 19.06
CA THR A 293 18.02 -0.18 20.49
C THR A 293 17.12 -1.37 20.81
N THR A 294 17.16 -1.87 22.06
CA THR A 294 16.19 -2.86 22.58
C THR A 294 14.90 -2.22 23.10
N ALA A 295 14.84 -0.90 23.25
CA ALA A 295 13.63 -0.20 23.72
C ALA A 295 12.48 -0.32 22.73
N TYR A 296 11.31 -0.66 23.25
CA TYR A 296 10.05 -0.54 22.54
C TYR A 296 8.89 -0.29 23.50
N LEU A 297 7.80 0.25 22.97
CA LEU A 297 6.55 0.44 23.71
C LEU A 297 5.44 -0.28 22.96
N ARG A 298 4.64 -1.10 23.65
CA ARG A 298 3.51 -1.77 23.01
C ARG A 298 2.33 -2.05 23.91
N ASP A 299 1.14 -2.09 23.30
CA ASP A 299 -0.10 -2.60 23.89
C ASP A 299 -0.58 -1.82 25.13
N PHE A 300 -0.62 -0.49 25.09
CA PHE A 300 -1.21 0.31 26.18
C PHE A 300 -1.74 1.65 25.67
N SER A 301 -2.47 2.37 26.51
CA SER A 301 -2.88 3.76 26.23
C SER A 301 -2.31 4.75 27.23
N ILE A 302 -2.19 6.00 26.82
CA ILE A 302 -1.92 7.14 27.69
C ILE A 302 -3.08 8.13 27.54
N GLU A 303 -3.70 8.47 28.66
CA GLU A 303 -4.84 9.38 28.72
C GLU A 303 -4.62 10.39 29.83
N PRO A 304 -5.14 11.62 29.74
CA PRO A 304 -5.16 12.51 30.90
C PRO A 304 -5.93 11.83 32.04
N GLU A 305 -5.44 12.01 33.26
CA GLU A 305 -6.07 11.46 34.46
C GLU A 305 -7.50 12.01 34.63
N SER A 306 -7.68 13.31 34.37
CA SER A 306 -8.96 14.01 34.42
C SER A 306 -9.01 15.16 33.40
N SER A 307 -10.17 15.80 33.25
CA SER A 307 -10.35 16.93 32.33
C SER A 307 -9.42 18.12 32.63
N ALA A 308 -8.94 18.24 33.87
CA ALA A 308 -7.99 19.28 34.28
C ALA A 308 -6.61 19.14 33.60
N PHE A 309 -6.26 17.93 33.15
CA PHE A 309 -4.96 17.64 32.50
C PHE A 309 -5.07 17.48 30.98
N GLN A 310 -6.26 17.68 30.40
CA GLN A 310 -6.42 17.65 28.95
C GLN A 310 -5.55 18.72 28.29
N LEU A 311 -4.90 18.33 27.20
CA LEU A 311 -4.03 19.16 26.37
C LEU A 311 -2.77 19.67 27.10
N LEU A 312 -2.38 19.03 28.20
CA LEU A 312 -1.12 19.27 28.92
C LEU A 312 -0.17 18.07 28.78
N GLY A 313 1.13 18.33 28.82
CA GLY A 313 2.17 17.30 28.79
C GLY A 313 2.32 16.59 27.44
N TYR A 314 3.30 15.71 27.38
CA TYR A 314 3.66 14.92 26.21
C TYR A 314 3.47 13.44 26.52
N GLY A 315 2.86 12.68 25.61
CA GLY A 315 2.61 11.25 25.82
C GLY A 315 3.90 10.45 25.73
N ILE A 316 4.38 10.26 24.50
CA ILE A 316 5.62 9.55 24.23
C ILE A 316 6.61 10.49 23.55
N GLN A 317 7.79 10.65 24.14
CA GLN A 317 8.87 11.45 23.58
C GLN A 317 10.05 10.58 23.14
N TYR A 318 10.44 10.73 21.88
CA TYR A 318 11.66 10.20 21.30
C TYR A 318 12.65 11.37 21.21
N ASN A 319 13.70 11.38 22.03
CA ASN A 319 14.69 12.45 22.06
C ASN A 319 16.07 11.93 21.65
N CYS A 320 16.50 12.26 20.43
CA CYS A 320 17.76 11.81 19.83
C CYS A 320 17.95 10.27 19.85
N VAL A 321 16.85 9.52 19.77
CA VAL A 321 16.83 8.04 19.77
C VAL A 321 16.68 7.50 18.36
N ASN A 322 17.39 6.41 18.10
CA ASN A 322 17.36 5.75 16.81
C ASN A 322 16.87 4.30 16.93
N TYR A 323 16.20 3.80 15.90
CA TYR A 323 15.77 2.39 15.79
C TYR A 323 14.83 1.91 16.92
N ALA A 324 14.15 2.82 17.62
CA ALA A 324 13.12 2.45 18.60
C ALA A 324 11.76 2.24 17.92
N ARG A 325 10.90 1.44 18.55
CA ARG A 325 9.57 1.13 18.02
C ARG A 325 8.45 1.39 19.03
N THR A 326 7.31 1.86 18.54
CA THR A 326 6.05 1.94 19.27
C THR A 326 4.99 1.19 18.47
N ASP A 327 4.38 0.16 19.05
CA ASP A 327 3.46 -0.73 18.35
C ASP A 327 2.14 -0.85 19.13
N ASN A 328 0.99 -0.60 18.48
CA ASN A 328 -0.34 -0.71 19.11
C ASN A 328 -0.45 0.11 20.41
N VAL A 329 -0.12 1.40 20.34
CA VAL A 329 -0.22 2.35 21.46
C VAL A 329 -1.16 3.49 21.11
N ALA A 330 -2.07 3.83 22.03
CA ALA A 330 -3.00 4.94 21.87
C ALA A 330 -2.66 6.09 22.82
N VAL A 331 -2.66 7.33 22.34
CA VAL A 331 -2.45 8.52 23.18
C VAL A 331 -3.59 9.50 22.97
N TYR A 332 -4.22 9.91 24.07
CA TYR A 332 -5.46 10.70 24.07
C TYR A 332 -5.22 12.07 24.67
N MET A 333 -5.66 13.12 23.98
CA MET A 333 -5.87 14.47 24.48
C MET A 333 -4.69 15.07 25.27
N LEU A 334 -3.44 14.85 24.87
CA LEU A 334 -2.29 15.55 25.46
C LEU A 334 -1.87 16.75 24.59
N ASN A 335 -0.93 17.56 25.07
CA ASN A 335 -0.40 18.67 24.27
C ASN A 335 0.28 18.13 23.02
N GLU A 336 1.16 17.14 23.17
CA GLU A 336 1.71 16.41 22.04
C GLU A 336 1.65 14.91 22.35
N ASN A 337 0.89 14.19 21.54
CA ASN A 337 0.64 12.78 21.79
C ASN A 337 1.92 11.96 21.54
N PHE A 338 2.52 12.13 20.36
CA PHE A 338 3.81 11.56 20.00
C PHE A 338 4.77 12.68 19.62
N ARG A 339 5.90 12.78 20.32
CA ARG A 339 6.89 13.84 20.13
C ARG A 339 8.24 13.27 19.74
N LEU A 340 8.73 13.65 18.57
CA LEU A 340 10.09 13.37 18.11
C LEU A 340 10.92 14.63 18.24
N LEU A 341 12.03 14.55 18.97
CA LEU A 341 12.81 15.69 19.43
C LEU A 341 14.29 15.48 19.14
N ASN A 342 14.90 16.39 18.39
CA ASN A 342 16.35 16.53 18.33
C ASN A 342 16.79 17.56 19.37
N GLY A 343 16.77 17.12 20.63
CA GLY A 343 16.90 17.98 21.80
C GLY A 343 18.30 18.06 22.39
N ILE A 344 19.22 17.21 21.94
CA ILE A 344 20.57 17.05 22.48
C ILE A 344 21.58 17.41 21.39
N SER A 345 22.57 18.24 21.74
CA SER A 345 23.63 18.68 20.83
C SER A 345 24.30 17.51 20.11
N GLY A 346 24.40 17.61 18.79
CA GLY A 346 24.96 16.57 17.94
C GLY A 346 24.08 15.33 17.76
N GLY A 347 22.86 15.30 18.31
CA GLY A 347 21.94 14.15 18.21
C GLY A 347 20.80 14.27 17.25
N TRP A 348 20.33 13.11 16.79
CA TRP A 348 19.29 12.93 15.77
C TRP A 348 18.35 11.79 16.14
N THR A 349 17.13 11.82 15.61
CA THR A 349 16.03 10.90 15.95
C THR A 349 15.57 10.16 14.68
N GLU A 350 16.24 9.07 14.34
CA GLU A 350 16.16 8.42 13.02
C GLU A 350 15.76 6.94 13.09
N PHE A 351 15.26 6.40 11.98
CA PHE A 351 14.96 4.98 11.80
C PHE A 351 14.00 4.38 12.84
N ASN A 352 13.21 5.23 13.51
CA ASN A 352 12.21 4.80 14.46
C ASN A 352 10.96 4.31 13.73
N SER A 353 10.17 3.43 14.35
CA SER A 353 8.94 2.91 13.74
C SER A 353 7.73 3.04 14.66
N PHE A 354 6.61 3.50 14.09
CA PHE A 354 5.31 3.56 14.73
C PHE A 354 4.34 2.68 13.93
N THR A 355 3.76 1.67 14.58
CA THR A 355 2.85 0.71 13.95
C THR A 355 1.55 0.67 14.72
N ASP A 356 0.41 0.79 14.03
CA ASP A 356 -0.92 0.72 14.66
C ASP A 356 -1.10 1.73 15.82
N CYS A 357 -0.39 2.87 15.76
CA CYS A 357 -0.45 3.89 16.79
C CYS A 357 -1.65 4.82 16.58
N PHE A 358 -2.39 5.09 17.65
CA PHE A 358 -3.60 5.91 17.62
C PHE A 358 -3.39 7.22 18.39
N SER A 359 -3.70 8.35 17.77
CA SER A 359 -3.56 9.67 18.36
C SER A 359 -4.92 10.38 18.35
N TYR A 360 -5.48 10.63 19.53
CA TYR A 360 -6.85 11.14 19.67
C TYR A 360 -6.89 12.56 20.22
N ARG A 361 -7.31 13.54 19.42
CA ARG A 361 -7.71 14.90 19.84
C ARG A 361 -6.66 15.64 20.71
N GLY A 362 -5.37 15.35 20.55
CA GLY A 362 -4.29 16.15 21.15
C GLY A 362 -4.15 17.53 20.50
N ASN A 363 -3.34 18.44 21.07
CA ASN A 363 -2.96 19.64 20.32
C ASN A 363 -2.16 19.24 19.09
N VAL A 364 -1.20 18.34 19.23
CA VAL A 364 -0.45 17.76 18.11
C VAL A 364 -0.51 16.23 18.16
N CYS A 365 -0.84 15.60 17.05
CA CYS A 365 -0.80 14.13 16.95
C CYS A 365 0.64 13.61 16.90
N TYR A 366 1.44 14.12 15.96
CA TYR A 366 2.84 13.76 15.76
C TYR A 366 3.67 15.04 15.60
N SER A 367 4.61 15.28 16.50
CA SER A 367 5.50 16.45 16.41
C SER A 367 6.93 16.05 16.06
N PHE A 368 7.59 16.90 15.27
CA PHE A 368 9.01 16.85 14.97
C PHE A 368 9.61 18.17 15.41
N VAL A 369 10.52 18.15 16.37
CA VAL A 369 11.04 19.37 17.00
C VAL A 369 12.55 19.33 17.01
N ARG A 370 13.20 20.40 16.58
CA ARG A 370 14.63 20.60 16.76
C ARG A 370 14.86 21.74 17.74
N THR A 371 15.73 21.52 18.72
CA THR A 371 16.20 22.60 19.61
C THR A 371 17.72 22.73 19.55
N SER A 372 18.46 21.76 20.10
CA SER A 372 19.94 21.79 20.09
C SER A 372 20.58 20.70 19.24
N GLY A 373 19.82 19.70 18.79
CA GLY A 373 20.33 18.60 17.98
C GLY A 373 20.50 18.92 16.49
N ASN A 374 20.79 17.87 15.74
CA ASN A 374 20.91 17.88 14.28
C ASN A 374 19.52 18.02 13.61
N ASP A 375 19.49 18.24 12.29
CA ASP A 375 18.27 18.37 11.47
C ASP A 375 17.50 17.06 11.33
N SER A 376 18.21 15.94 11.36
CA SER A 376 17.73 14.71 10.74
C SER A 376 16.70 13.94 11.57
N PHE A 377 15.64 13.53 10.88
CA PHE A 377 14.65 12.52 11.30
C PHE A 377 14.53 11.38 10.26
N HIS A 378 15.64 11.10 9.57
CA HIS A 378 15.78 10.11 8.51
C HIS A 378 15.10 8.79 8.82
N GLY A 379 14.35 8.25 7.86
CA GLY A 379 13.88 6.87 7.92
C GLY A 379 12.89 6.57 9.04
N THR A 380 12.32 7.58 9.70
CA THR A 380 11.27 7.39 10.70
C THR A 380 9.97 6.95 10.01
N GLN A 381 9.44 5.79 10.38
CA GLN A 381 8.33 5.16 9.69
C GLN A 381 7.05 5.17 10.51
N PHE A 382 5.93 5.42 9.83
CA PHE A 382 4.57 5.25 10.34
C PHE A 382 3.87 4.24 9.45
N THR A 383 3.27 3.22 10.03
CA THR A 383 2.50 2.18 9.33
C THR A 383 1.16 2.00 10.04
N ASN A 384 0.07 2.16 9.28
CA ASN A 384 -1.30 2.09 9.80
C ASN A 384 -1.57 2.98 11.03
N CYS A 385 -0.98 4.18 11.06
CA CYS A 385 -1.16 5.11 12.16
C CYS A 385 -2.40 6.00 11.96
N PHE A 386 -2.96 6.53 13.03
CA PHE A 386 -4.14 7.40 12.99
C PHE A 386 -3.98 8.66 13.84
N GLY A 387 -4.41 9.81 13.30
CA GLY A 387 -4.41 11.10 13.99
C GLY A 387 -5.74 11.84 13.89
N GLN A 388 -6.52 11.88 14.97
CA GLN A 388 -7.69 12.75 15.04
C GLN A 388 -7.31 14.16 15.49
N ILE A 389 -7.42 15.10 14.55
CA ILE A 389 -7.09 16.52 14.76
C ILE A 389 -8.33 17.39 15.00
N LYS A 390 -9.53 16.81 14.91
CA LYS A 390 -10.80 17.49 15.22
C LYS A 390 -10.97 17.71 16.73
N LYS A 391 -10.61 18.90 17.19
CA LYS A 391 -10.90 19.40 18.55
C LYS A 391 -11.37 20.85 18.51
N VAL A 392 -11.83 21.38 19.64
CA VAL A 392 -12.19 22.80 19.75
C VAL A 392 -10.97 23.65 19.39
N GLY A 393 -11.14 24.56 18.42
CA GLY A 393 -10.08 25.42 17.90
C GLY A 393 -9.10 24.76 16.92
N GLY A 394 -9.33 23.51 16.51
CA GLY A 394 -8.47 22.77 15.60
C GLY A 394 -7.18 22.23 16.24
N GLY A 395 -6.78 21.03 15.84
CA GLY A 395 -5.51 20.40 16.21
C GLY A 395 -4.54 20.29 15.03
N TYR A 396 -3.33 19.81 15.31
CA TYR A 396 -2.25 19.60 14.36
C TYR A 396 -2.03 18.10 14.14
N GLY A 397 -1.97 17.64 12.90
CA GLY A 397 -1.66 16.26 12.54
C GLY A 397 -0.17 16.02 12.71
N ILE A 398 0.59 16.53 11.75
CA ILE A 398 2.05 16.62 11.80
C ILE A 398 2.43 18.08 12.02
N LYS A 399 3.13 18.35 13.13
CA LYS A 399 3.72 19.66 13.39
C LYS A 399 5.24 19.56 13.42
N ALA A 400 5.92 20.30 12.57
CA ALA A 400 7.37 20.32 12.52
C ALA A 400 7.92 21.72 12.84
N THR A 401 8.78 21.81 13.84
CA THR A 401 9.31 23.08 14.36
C THR A 401 10.83 23.01 14.45
N GLY A 402 11.52 23.65 13.50
CA GLY A 402 12.95 23.96 13.54
C GLY A 402 13.23 25.30 14.22
N VAL A 403 14.51 25.67 14.29
CA VAL A 403 14.98 26.89 14.97
C VAL A 403 15.19 28.03 13.97
N SER A 404 15.77 27.73 12.80
CA SER A 404 16.09 28.71 11.75
C SER A 404 16.25 28.03 10.39
N SER A 405 16.47 28.81 9.33
CA SER A 405 16.74 28.27 7.98
C SER A 405 18.01 27.42 7.87
N SER A 406 18.98 27.60 8.76
CA SER A 406 20.18 26.76 8.87
C SER A 406 20.07 25.66 9.94
N ALA A 407 18.97 25.66 10.69
CA ALA A 407 18.69 24.72 11.77
C ALA A 407 17.26 24.17 11.64
N LEU A 408 16.97 23.59 10.47
CA LEU A 408 15.66 23.06 10.12
C LEU A 408 15.38 21.68 10.72
N VAL A 409 14.11 21.27 10.73
CA VAL A 409 13.69 19.88 10.90
C VAL A 409 13.68 19.21 9.53
N TRP A 410 14.40 18.12 9.34
CA TRP A 410 14.45 17.40 8.07
C TRP A 410 13.91 15.97 8.23
N VAL A 411 12.70 15.74 7.73
CA VAL A 411 12.10 14.39 7.67
C VAL A 411 12.27 13.86 6.25
N TYR A 412 13.12 12.85 6.07
CA TYR A 412 13.39 12.31 4.74
C TYR A 412 13.54 10.80 4.69
N ASN A 413 13.30 10.23 3.52
CA ASN A 413 13.30 8.78 3.29
C ASN A 413 12.38 8.02 4.28
N SER A 414 11.33 8.70 4.74
CA SER A 414 10.39 8.19 5.74
C SER A 414 9.16 7.61 5.06
N LYS A 415 8.60 6.54 5.65
CA LYS A 415 7.27 6.05 5.28
C LYS A 415 6.23 6.77 6.13
N LEU A 416 5.32 7.49 5.50
CA LEU A 416 4.19 8.18 6.14
C LEU A 416 2.90 7.51 5.68
N ASP A 417 2.45 6.51 6.42
CA ASP A 417 1.12 5.87 6.27
C ASP A 417 0.29 6.22 7.51
N ILE A 418 -0.36 7.38 7.43
CA ILE A 418 -1.14 8.00 8.51
C ILE A 418 -2.49 8.44 7.98
N LYS A 419 -3.54 8.07 8.72
CA LYS A 419 -4.92 8.46 8.46
C LYS A 419 -5.32 9.57 9.42
N PHE A 420 -5.82 10.70 8.90
CA PHE A 420 -6.26 11.82 9.72
C PHE A 420 -7.79 11.94 9.74
N TYR A 421 -8.33 12.38 10.88
CA TYR A 421 -9.72 12.81 10.98
C TYR A 421 -9.78 14.28 11.41
N ALA A 422 -10.16 15.14 10.48
CA ALA A 422 -10.34 16.57 10.61
C ALA A 422 -11.83 16.93 10.73
N GLY A 423 -12.20 18.20 10.57
CA GLY A 423 -13.61 18.58 10.69
C GLY A 423 -13.95 20.05 10.52
N ASP A 424 -12.98 20.94 10.49
CA ASP A 424 -13.15 22.36 10.18
C ASP A 424 -11.82 22.97 9.69
N ALA A 425 -11.86 24.20 9.18
CA ALA A 425 -10.69 24.88 8.64
C ALA A 425 -9.60 25.21 9.68
N ALA A 426 -9.86 25.07 10.99
CA ALA A 426 -8.82 25.25 12.01
C ALA A 426 -7.94 23.99 12.16
N CYS A 427 -8.42 22.83 11.69
CA CYS A 427 -7.68 21.58 11.71
C CYS A 427 -6.53 21.57 10.69
N LYS A 428 -5.29 21.38 11.15
CA LYS A 428 -4.09 21.45 10.30
C LYS A 428 -3.44 20.08 10.18
N VAL A 429 -3.40 19.48 9.01
CA VAL A 429 -2.69 18.19 8.82
C VAL A 429 -1.18 18.41 8.82
N PHE A 430 -0.70 19.49 8.21
CA PHE A 430 0.69 19.93 8.32
C PHE A 430 0.75 21.34 8.88
N SER A 431 1.67 21.56 9.82
CA SER A 431 2.09 22.88 10.28
C SER A 431 3.61 22.90 10.40
N LEU A 432 4.25 23.68 9.54
CA LEU A 432 5.69 23.66 9.34
C LEU A 432 6.29 25.03 9.67
N SER A 433 7.30 25.05 10.52
CA SER A 433 8.17 26.19 10.77
C SER A 433 9.61 25.72 10.73
N PHE A 434 10.40 26.25 9.79
CA PHE A 434 11.74 25.80 9.43
C PHE A 434 11.81 24.27 9.30
N ALA A 435 10.95 23.68 8.47
CA ALA A 435 10.84 22.23 8.36
C ALA A 435 10.66 21.73 6.92
N GLU A 436 11.39 20.68 6.58
CA GLU A 436 11.41 20.09 5.26
C GLU A 436 11.10 18.60 5.31
N PHE A 437 10.16 18.18 4.45
CA PHE A 437 9.81 16.78 4.22
C PHE A 437 10.20 16.41 2.79
N THR A 438 11.13 15.46 2.58
CA THR A 438 11.60 15.08 1.22
C THR A 438 11.76 13.59 1.05
N LEU A 439 11.60 13.07 -0.18
CA LEU A 439 11.84 11.65 -0.49
C LEU A 439 11.00 10.70 0.39
N ASN A 440 9.92 11.20 0.98
CA ASN A 440 9.01 10.45 1.81
C ASN A 440 8.01 9.72 0.93
N HIS A 441 7.47 8.59 1.41
CA HIS A 441 6.56 7.73 0.65
C HIS A 441 5.43 7.20 1.55
N GLY A 442 4.47 6.47 0.99
CA GLY A 442 3.23 6.07 1.67
C GLY A 442 2.10 7.04 1.41
N ASP A 443 0.84 6.58 1.43
CA ASP A 443 -0.30 7.46 1.19
C ASP A 443 -0.77 8.10 2.51
N LEU A 444 -1.10 9.38 2.44
CA LEU A 444 -1.70 10.11 3.54
C LEU A 444 -3.18 10.33 3.23
N THR A 445 -4.05 9.95 4.16
CA THR A 445 -5.49 10.11 4.00
C THR A 445 -6.06 11.06 5.04
N CYS A 446 -7.13 11.78 4.70
CA CYS A 446 -7.84 12.64 5.62
C CYS A 446 -9.35 12.59 5.39
N GLU A 447 -10.10 12.63 6.48
CA GLU A 447 -11.53 12.89 6.46
C GLU A 447 -11.81 14.33 6.92
N GLY A 448 -12.57 15.09 6.13
CA GLY A 448 -13.03 16.45 6.47
C GLY A 448 -12.14 17.61 6.00
N THR A 449 -12.63 18.83 6.23
CA THR A 449 -11.92 20.07 5.88
C THR A 449 -10.64 20.23 6.71
N THR A 450 -9.53 20.61 6.05
CA THR A 450 -8.22 20.79 6.69
C THR A 450 -7.36 21.87 6.01
N VAL A 451 -6.30 22.30 6.71
CA VAL A 451 -5.25 23.21 6.23
C VAL A 451 -3.89 22.50 6.24
N MET A 452 -3.04 22.82 5.27
CA MET A 452 -1.60 22.62 5.33
C MET A 452 -0.90 23.98 5.37
N GLU A 453 -0.12 24.25 6.40
CA GLU A 453 0.53 25.56 6.58
C GLU A 453 2.06 25.50 6.62
N ALA A 454 2.68 26.45 5.93
CA ALA A 454 4.10 26.76 6.01
C ALA A 454 4.26 28.18 6.55
N LEU A 455 4.84 28.28 7.75
CA LEU A 455 4.95 29.51 8.54
C LEU A 455 6.21 30.33 8.23
N ASP A 456 6.98 29.94 7.22
CA ASP A 456 8.21 30.58 6.77
C ASP A 456 8.54 30.21 5.31
N ASP A 457 9.57 30.86 4.75
CA ASP A 457 9.96 30.71 3.35
C ASP A 457 10.83 29.46 3.04
N ASN A 458 11.22 28.69 4.04
CA ASN A 458 12.05 27.48 3.87
C ASN A 458 11.20 26.22 3.95
N SER A 459 10.12 26.25 4.72
CA SER A 459 9.29 25.07 4.96
C SER A 459 8.65 24.50 3.69
N ARG A 460 8.73 23.18 3.50
CA ARG A 460 8.12 22.49 2.35
C ARG A 460 7.88 20.99 2.59
N VAL A 461 6.96 20.42 1.82
CA VAL A 461 6.68 18.99 1.68
C VAL A 461 6.86 18.59 0.23
N GLN A 462 7.76 17.63 -0.01
CA GLN A 462 7.97 16.92 -1.25
C GLN A 462 7.78 15.42 -0.97
N HIS A 463 6.55 14.95 -1.22
CA HIS A 463 6.11 13.61 -0.86
C HIS A 463 5.82 12.78 -2.12
N ASN A 464 6.39 11.58 -2.20
CA ASN A 464 6.22 10.69 -3.35
C ASN A 464 4.90 9.90 -3.34
N GLY A 465 4.16 9.93 -2.22
CA GLY A 465 2.84 9.32 -2.08
C GLY A 465 1.68 10.26 -2.44
N ASN A 466 0.45 9.72 -2.39
CA ASN A 466 -0.76 10.47 -2.63
C ASN A 466 -1.26 11.17 -1.36
N TRP A 467 -1.91 12.32 -1.55
CA TRP A 467 -2.78 12.97 -0.58
C TRP A 467 -4.24 12.69 -0.94
N ILE A 468 -4.97 11.97 -0.08
CA ILE A 468 -6.35 11.53 -0.33
C ILE A 468 -7.25 12.17 0.73
N ASN A 469 -8.10 13.11 0.33
CA ASN A 469 -9.04 13.76 1.23
C ASN A 469 -10.46 13.74 0.66
N ASN A 470 -11.46 13.41 1.47
CA ASN A 470 -12.88 13.49 1.10
C ASN A 470 -13.52 14.86 1.39
N GLY A 471 -12.78 15.78 2.04
CA GLY A 471 -13.14 17.18 2.26
C GLY A 471 -12.20 18.17 1.59
N ALA A 472 -12.35 19.46 1.92
CA ALA A 472 -11.50 20.51 1.37
C ALA A 472 -10.08 20.51 1.97
N THR A 473 -9.07 20.69 1.13
CA THR A 473 -7.67 20.90 1.54
C THR A 473 -7.27 22.33 1.20
N ASN A 474 -7.04 23.15 2.21
CA ASN A 474 -6.61 24.53 2.06
C ASN A 474 -5.10 24.64 2.31
N TYR A 475 -4.44 25.59 1.64
CA TYR A 475 -3.02 25.86 1.83
C TYR A 475 -2.83 27.27 2.40
N SER A 476 -2.03 27.39 3.45
CA SER A 476 -1.63 28.66 4.05
C SER A 476 -0.11 28.77 3.99
N VAL A 477 0.40 29.49 2.99
CA VAL A 477 1.84 29.64 2.73
C VAL A 477 2.21 31.12 2.72
N ILE A 478 3.34 31.49 3.32
CA ILE A 478 3.81 32.89 3.31
C ILE A 478 4.12 33.33 1.88
N ASN A 479 5.01 32.61 1.20
CA ASN A 479 5.29 32.79 -0.24
C ASN A 479 5.41 31.43 -0.91
N GLU A 480 4.91 31.27 -2.13
CA GLU A 480 5.20 30.04 -2.90
C GLU A 480 6.67 29.97 -3.34
N LEU A 481 7.23 28.76 -3.42
CA LEU A 481 8.63 28.56 -3.81
C LEU A 481 8.83 28.84 -5.32
N SER A 482 9.76 29.75 -5.63
CA SER A 482 10.10 30.09 -7.01
C SER A 482 10.68 28.88 -7.75
N GLY A 483 10.21 28.62 -8.98
CA GLY A 483 10.64 27.50 -9.81
C GLY A 483 10.17 26.10 -9.36
N ALA A 484 9.36 25.99 -8.30
CA ALA A 484 8.79 24.74 -7.83
C ALA A 484 7.27 24.63 -8.10
N GLN A 485 6.74 23.41 -7.98
CA GLN A 485 5.30 23.10 -8.08
C GLN A 485 4.48 23.58 -6.88
N GLY A 486 5.14 24.05 -5.83
CA GLY A 486 4.55 24.61 -4.62
C GLY A 486 5.38 24.26 -3.39
N ARG A 487 4.94 24.71 -2.22
CA ARG A 487 5.49 24.28 -0.93
C ARG A 487 5.00 22.93 -0.49
N PHE A 488 3.75 22.60 -0.76
CA PHE A 488 3.22 21.27 -0.51
C PHE A 488 3.06 20.59 -1.85
N VAL A 489 3.80 19.50 -2.08
CA VAL A 489 3.80 18.75 -3.34
C VAL A 489 3.68 17.27 -3.01
N PHE A 490 2.61 16.68 -3.51
CA PHE A 490 2.29 15.25 -3.48
C PHE A 490 2.17 14.74 -4.91
N ARG A 491 2.09 13.42 -5.09
CA ARG A 491 1.89 12.83 -6.42
C ARG A 491 0.62 13.33 -7.13
N ASN A 492 -0.40 13.74 -6.38
CA ASN A 492 -1.74 14.06 -6.87
C ASN A 492 -2.29 15.42 -6.35
N ALA A 493 -1.49 16.21 -5.63
CA ALA A 493 -1.90 17.48 -5.02
C ALA A 493 -0.72 18.44 -4.89
N GLN A 494 -0.98 19.75 -4.99
CA GLN A 494 0.04 20.79 -4.80
C GLN A 494 -0.56 22.08 -4.21
N SER A 495 0.25 22.88 -3.51
CA SER A 495 -0.20 24.17 -2.92
C SER A 495 -0.30 25.31 -3.93
N LYS A 496 0.62 25.36 -4.91
CA LYS A 496 0.65 26.45 -5.88
C LYS A 496 -0.42 26.25 -6.94
N SER A 497 -1.57 26.87 -6.73
CA SER A 497 -2.71 26.85 -7.64
C SER A 497 -2.90 28.24 -8.29
N ILE A 498 -1.86 28.75 -8.96
CA ILE A 498 -1.91 30.02 -9.68
C ILE A 498 -2.40 29.77 -11.11
N ALA A 499 -3.27 30.64 -11.62
CA ALA A 499 -3.73 30.58 -13.00
C ALA A 499 -2.53 30.54 -13.98
N PHE A 500 -2.73 29.94 -15.16
CA PHE A 500 -1.71 29.97 -16.19
C PHE A 500 -1.32 31.40 -16.54
N SER A 501 -0.02 31.64 -16.74
CA SER A 501 0.49 32.95 -17.16
C SER A 501 0.19 33.28 -18.63
N ASP A 502 -0.06 32.25 -19.45
CA ASP A 502 -0.36 32.39 -20.86
C ASP A 502 -1.84 32.76 -21.07
N SER A 503 -2.10 33.80 -21.86
CA SER A 503 -3.46 34.33 -22.09
C SER A 503 -4.40 33.34 -22.76
N ASN A 504 -3.88 32.33 -23.47
CA ASN A 504 -4.68 31.26 -24.07
C ASN A 504 -5.39 30.39 -23.02
N PHE A 505 -4.98 30.48 -21.75
CA PHE A 505 -5.50 29.68 -20.63
C PHE A 505 -6.10 30.54 -19.51
N THR A 506 -6.63 31.72 -19.86
CA THR A 506 -7.26 32.63 -18.90
C THR A 506 -8.36 31.91 -18.08
N GLY A 507 -8.26 31.99 -16.76
CA GLY A 507 -9.22 31.35 -15.83
C GLY A 507 -8.95 29.86 -15.54
N LEU A 508 -7.90 29.26 -16.12
CA LEU A 508 -7.50 27.88 -15.85
C LEU A 508 -6.29 27.83 -14.90
N THR A 509 -6.23 26.79 -14.07
CA THR A 509 -5.15 26.55 -13.10
C THR A 509 -4.58 25.14 -13.28
N PRO A 510 -3.26 24.95 -13.33
CA PRO A 510 -2.66 23.63 -13.46
C PRO A 510 -2.74 22.82 -12.16
N TYR A 511 -2.96 21.52 -12.33
CA TYR A 511 -2.88 20.52 -11.26
C TYR A 511 -2.12 19.29 -11.76
N ALA A 512 -1.42 18.60 -10.86
CA ALA A 512 -0.87 17.28 -11.15
C ALA A 512 -2.00 16.29 -11.50
N LEU A 513 -1.83 15.50 -12.56
CA LEU A 513 -2.82 14.51 -12.98
C LEU A 513 -3.01 13.46 -11.87
N ARG A 514 -4.24 13.33 -11.35
CA ARG A 514 -4.57 12.31 -10.35
C ARG A 514 -4.55 10.93 -11.03
N THR A 515 -3.74 10.00 -10.51
CA THR A 515 -3.57 8.64 -11.09
C THR A 515 -4.32 7.54 -10.34
N THR A 516 -5.18 7.89 -9.38
CA THR A 516 -5.96 6.91 -8.59
C THR A 516 -7.36 6.66 -9.18
N PRO A 517 -7.94 5.47 -8.96
CA PRO A 517 -9.21 5.07 -9.59
C PRO A 517 -10.39 5.82 -8.96
N GLU A 518 -11.14 6.53 -9.81
CA GLU A 518 -12.56 6.89 -9.68
C GLU A 518 -12.96 7.94 -8.62
N SER A 519 -13.71 8.94 -9.09
CA SER A 519 -14.78 9.65 -8.34
C SER A 519 -14.40 10.86 -7.48
N TYR A 520 -14.17 12.03 -8.11
CA TYR A 520 -14.72 13.31 -7.63
C TYR A 520 -15.05 14.29 -8.77
N SER A 521 -15.24 13.83 -10.00
CA SER A 521 -16.03 14.61 -10.95
C SER A 521 -17.48 14.23 -10.77
N VAL A 522 -18.27 15.21 -10.35
CA VAL A 522 -19.73 15.19 -10.41
C VAL A 522 -20.07 14.82 -11.87
N ASN A 523 -20.57 13.59 -12.11
CA ASN A 523 -21.00 13.03 -13.40
C ASN A 523 -20.00 12.21 -14.26
N GLY A 524 -18.88 11.70 -13.73
CA GLY A 524 -18.07 10.67 -14.43
C GLY A 524 -17.18 11.17 -15.58
N ALA A 525 -17.04 12.50 -15.72
CA ALA A 525 -16.18 13.15 -16.70
C ALA A 525 -14.76 13.38 -16.15
N TYR A 526 -13.72 12.79 -16.73
CA TYR A 526 -12.33 13.03 -16.29
C TYR A 526 -11.30 12.79 -17.40
N SER A 527 -10.16 13.48 -17.29
CA SER A 527 -8.99 13.18 -18.13
C SER A 527 -8.19 12.02 -17.53
N ALA A 528 -7.68 11.12 -18.36
CA ALA A 528 -7.01 9.90 -17.91
C ALA A 528 -5.80 9.54 -18.76
N LEU A 529 -4.76 9.00 -18.11
CA LEU A 529 -3.71 8.21 -18.73
C LEU A 529 -3.91 6.76 -18.29
N PHE A 530 -4.29 5.88 -19.23
CA PHE A 530 -4.59 4.48 -18.94
C PHE A 530 -4.00 3.56 -20.00
N ARG A 531 -4.08 2.25 -19.79
CA ARG A 531 -3.61 1.23 -20.75
C ARG A 531 -4.80 0.52 -21.38
N GLY A 532 -4.82 0.41 -22.70
CA GLY A 532 -5.70 -0.53 -23.39
C GLY A 532 -4.97 -1.85 -23.57
N GLN A 533 -5.59 -2.98 -23.18
CA GLN A 533 -4.99 -4.31 -23.34
C GLN A 533 -5.91 -5.28 -24.08
N GLY A 534 -5.34 -6.04 -25.01
CA GLY A 534 -5.95 -7.16 -25.72
C GLY A 534 -4.90 -8.23 -26.07
N ALA A 535 -5.29 -9.28 -26.79
CA ALA A 535 -4.44 -10.45 -27.06
C ALA A 535 -3.06 -10.12 -27.68
N ASN A 536 -2.96 -9.05 -28.49
CA ASN A 536 -1.72 -8.54 -29.08
C ASN A 536 -1.64 -7.01 -29.04
N PHE A 537 -2.25 -6.40 -28.03
CA PHE A 537 -2.34 -4.93 -27.91
C PHE A 537 -2.07 -4.51 -26.48
N ASN A 538 -1.11 -3.62 -26.27
CA ASN A 538 -0.82 -3.02 -24.97
C ASN A 538 -0.22 -1.64 -25.19
N SER A 539 -1.08 -0.63 -25.25
CA SER A 539 -0.69 0.74 -25.60
C SER A 539 -1.22 1.74 -24.58
N PRO A 540 -0.52 2.88 -24.38
CA PRO A 540 -1.02 3.97 -23.55
C PRO A 540 -2.16 4.71 -24.27
N PHE A 541 -3.18 5.08 -23.49
CA PHE A 541 -4.35 5.83 -23.93
C PHE A 541 -4.39 7.13 -23.14
N LEU A 542 -4.67 8.22 -23.84
CA LEU A 542 -4.91 9.53 -23.27
C LEU A 542 -6.37 9.89 -23.56
N ALA A 543 -7.13 10.20 -22.51
CA ALA A 543 -8.49 10.71 -22.63
C ALA A 543 -8.56 12.12 -22.06
N SER A 544 -9.27 13.00 -22.76
CA SER A 544 -9.75 14.29 -22.26
C SER A 544 -11.25 14.24 -22.03
N TYR A 545 -11.78 15.18 -21.25
CA TYR A 545 -13.23 15.35 -21.13
C TYR A 545 -13.87 15.76 -22.47
N ASP A 546 -14.96 15.11 -22.83
CA ASP A 546 -15.72 15.35 -24.07
C ASP A 546 -16.55 16.64 -23.99
N PHE A 547 -15.89 17.78 -24.25
CA PHE A 547 -16.54 19.09 -24.30
C PHE A 547 -15.70 20.06 -25.15
N SER A 548 -16.37 20.88 -25.94
CA SER A 548 -15.73 21.85 -26.85
C SER A 548 -14.73 22.75 -26.12
N GLY A 549 -13.51 22.84 -26.67
CA GLY A 549 -12.38 23.57 -26.07
C GLY A 549 -11.44 22.70 -25.22
N ASN A 550 -11.83 21.47 -24.88
CA ASN A 550 -10.93 20.49 -24.28
C ASN A 550 -10.11 19.75 -25.33
N GLY A 551 -9.01 19.15 -24.91
CA GLY A 551 -8.21 18.26 -25.75
C GLY A 551 -6.81 18.04 -25.16
N LEU A 552 -5.89 17.56 -26.00
CA LEU A 552 -4.50 17.37 -25.62
C LEU A 552 -3.68 18.62 -25.94
N PHE A 553 -3.23 19.31 -24.91
CA PHE A 553 -2.30 20.43 -25.03
C PHE A 553 -0.86 19.95 -24.95
N ILE A 554 -0.06 20.27 -25.97
CA ILE A 554 1.36 19.96 -26.04
C ILE A 554 2.12 21.28 -26.04
N GLY A 555 3.10 21.42 -25.15
CA GLY A 555 3.78 22.70 -24.95
C GLY A 555 5.10 22.56 -24.22
N ARG A 556 5.54 23.67 -23.62
CA ARG A 556 6.84 23.76 -22.95
C ARG A 556 6.74 24.57 -21.67
N ILE A 557 7.63 24.26 -20.73
CA ILE A 557 7.88 25.05 -19.53
C ILE A 557 9.35 25.48 -19.59
N GLY A 558 9.61 26.77 -19.39
CA GLY A 558 10.98 27.31 -19.41
C GLY A 558 11.83 26.81 -18.23
N SER A 559 13.15 26.87 -18.35
CA SER A 559 14.05 26.57 -17.23
C SER A 559 13.74 27.47 -16.02
N GLY A 560 13.69 26.89 -14.82
CA GLY A 560 13.37 27.59 -13.58
C GLY A 560 11.92 28.05 -13.45
N LYS A 561 11.02 27.53 -14.29
CA LYS A 561 9.58 27.84 -14.27
C LYS A 561 8.74 26.66 -13.75
N SER A 562 7.49 26.94 -13.41
CA SER A 562 6.55 25.98 -12.82
C SER A 562 5.44 25.60 -13.81
N LEU A 563 4.53 24.70 -13.40
CA LEU A 563 3.40 24.28 -14.26
C LEU A 563 2.51 25.45 -14.72
N SER A 564 2.40 26.52 -13.94
CA SER A 564 1.62 27.72 -14.31
C SER A 564 2.22 28.49 -15.48
N ASP A 565 3.50 28.28 -15.77
CA ASP A 565 4.23 28.94 -16.86
C ASP A 565 4.22 28.09 -18.15
N PHE A 566 3.34 27.09 -18.24
CA PHE A 566 3.19 26.27 -19.44
C PHE A 566 2.74 27.13 -20.63
N ILE A 567 3.52 27.06 -21.72
CA ILE A 567 3.25 27.74 -22.97
C ILE A 567 2.76 26.70 -23.98
N PRO A 568 1.51 26.80 -24.47
CA PRO A 568 1.00 25.85 -25.45
C PRO A 568 1.76 26.02 -26.75
N SER A 569 2.10 24.89 -27.37
CA SER A 569 2.65 24.88 -28.72
C SER A 569 1.58 24.36 -29.67
N TRP A 570 1.03 23.18 -29.40
CA TRP A 570 -0.01 22.54 -30.21
C TRP A 570 -1.21 22.16 -29.33
N TRP A 571 -2.37 22.06 -29.96
CA TRP A 571 -3.58 21.50 -29.36
C TRP A 571 -4.26 20.56 -30.34
N LEU A 572 -4.62 19.38 -29.85
CA LEU A 572 -5.47 18.41 -30.51
C LEU A 572 -6.82 18.45 -29.81
N SER A 573 -7.91 18.75 -30.51
CA SER A 573 -9.24 18.82 -29.90
C SER A 573 -9.68 17.47 -29.32
N HIS A 574 -10.62 17.50 -28.36
CA HIS A 574 -11.14 16.29 -27.68
C HIS A 574 -11.72 15.26 -28.64
N ASP A 575 -12.27 15.70 -29.78
CA ASP A 575 -12.85 14.88 -30.83
C ASP A 575 -11.85 14.51 -31.95
N GLY A 576 -10.61 14.99 -31.89
CA GLY A 576 -9.58 14.78 -32.90
C GLY A 576 -9.78 15.54 -34.21
N GLY A 577 -10.81 16.40 -34.30
CA GLY A 577 -11.14 17.15 -35.52
C GLY A 577 -10.22 18.32 -35.84
N ILE A 578 -9.49 18.84 -34.85
CA ILE A 578 -8.65 20.04 -34.99
C ILE A 578 -7.23 19.75 -34.53
N ILE A 579 -6.26 20.04 -35.40
CA ILE A 579 -4.86 20.21 -35.03
C ILE A 579 -4.54 21.70 -35.13
N GLN A 580 -4.43 22.38 -33.99
CA GLN A 580 -4.09 23.80 -33.92
C GLN A 580 -2.63 23.99 -33.52
N SER A 581 -1.96 24.92 -34.20
CA SER A 581 -0.70 25.50 -33.73
C SER A 581 -0.96 26.86 -33.08
N TYR A 582 -0.34 27.12 -31.93
CA TYR A 582 -0.29 28.45 -31.32
C TYR A 582 0.89 29.28 -31.89
N ASN A 583 1.52 28.81 -32.96
CA ASN A 583 2.53 29.55 -33.71
C ASN A 583 1.90 30.17 -34.97
N SER A 584 2.39 31.32 -35.42
CA SER A 584 1.87 32.03 -36.60
C SER A 584 2.11 31.29 -37.92
N VAL A 585 2.94 30.25 -37.90
CA VAL A 585 3.21 29.40 -39.06
C VAL A 585 3.16 27.92 -38.67
N PHE A 586 2.18 27.20 -39.22
CA PHE A 586 2.04 25.75 -39.09
C PHE A 586 2.86 25.06 -40.19
N ARG A 587 3.93 24.37 -39.79
CA ARG A 587 4.90 23.75 -40.70
C ARG A 587 4.98 22.26 -40.45
N PHE A 588 4.55 21.45 -41.42
CA PHE A 588 4.87 20.03 -41.46
C PHE A 588 6.33 19.90 -41.92
N ARG A 589 7.19 19.42 -41.01
CA ARG A 589 8.62 19.24 -41.25
C ARG A 589 8.92 17.76 -41.04
N VAL A 590 8.97 17.00 -42.13
CA VAL A 590 9.42 15.61 -42.07
C VAL A 590 10.95 15.63 -41.88
N SER A 591 11.42 15.00 -40.80
CA SER A 591 12.85 14.94 -40.49
C SER A 591 13.56 14.05 -41.52
N GLY A 592 14.45 14.63 -42.33
CA GLY A 592 15.33 13.90 -43.24
C GLY A 592 14.84 13.64 -44.67
N GLY A 593 13.68 14.14 -45.10
CA GLY A 593 13.15 14.02 -46.48
C GLY A 593 11.90 14.90 -46.70
N ALA A 594 11.52 15.24 -47.94
CA ALA A 594 10.42 16.18 -48.26
C ALA A 594 9.09 15.48 -48.59
N GLU A 595 7.94 16.09 -48.26
CA GLU A 595 6.57 15.57 -48.56
C GLU A 595 6.22 15.76 -50.05
N THR A 596 6.92 15.00 -50.86
CA THR A 596 6.38 14.11 -51.87
C THR A 596 5.05 14.53 -52.44
N TYR A 597 4.06 14.28 -51.63
CA TYR A 597 2.76 14.23 -52.12
C TYR A 597 1.86 14.36 -50.92
N ARG A 598 0.76 14.90 -51.28
CA ARG A 598 -0.16 15.75 -50.63
C ARG A 598 -1.17 14.70 -50.26
N VAL A 599 -0.67 13.95 -49.29
CA VAL A 599 -0.80 12.51 -49.21
C VAL A 599 -2.26 12.22 -49.04
N SER A 600 -2.66 11.36 -49.96
CA SER A 600 -3.65 10.35 -49.71
C SER A 600 -2.99 9.00 -49.95
N SER A 601 -3.73 7.89 -49.89
CA SER A 601 -3.21 6.53 -49.75
C SER A 601 -2.24 6.00 -50.83
N SER A 602 -1.88 6.77 -51.88
CA SER A 602 -1.08 6.26 -53.02
C SER A 602 -0.86 7.28 -54.12
N SER A 603 -1.58 8.38 -54.08
CA SER A 603 -1.62 9.39 -55.11
C SER A 603 -2.16 10.65 -54.49
N VAL A 604 -1.94 11.74 -55.18
CA VAL A 604 -2.05 13.10 -54.64
C VAL A 604 -2.38 13.90 -55.91
N TYR A 605 -2.03 15.18 -56.01
CA TYR A 605 -1.17 15.46 -57.13
C TYR A 605 0.33 15.35 -56.90
N PRO A 606 0.93 14.40 -57.57
CA PRO A 606 0.49 13.20 -57.06
C PRO A 606 1.67 12.57 -56.44
N ASN A 607 1.36 11.59 -55.64
CA ASN A 607 2.22 10.52 -55.74
C ASN A 607 1.94 9.92 -57.13
N VAL A 608 0.66 9.67 -57.50
CA VAL A 608 0.10 9.39 -58.86
C VAL A 608 -1.35 9.89 -59.29
N ASP A 609 -1.70 9.78 -60.56
CA ASP A 609 -2.44 10.78 -61.36
C ASP A 609 -3.99 11.05 -61.20
N ASN A 610 -4.46 12.23 -61.70
CA ASN A 610 -5.83 12.81 -61.90
C ASN A 610 -6.75 13.23 -60.73
N GLY A 611 -6.36 13.02 -59.48
CA GLY A 611 -7.27 13.20 -58.34
C GLY A 611 -7.49 14.64 -57.84
N MET A 612 -6.72 15.62 -58.34
CA MET A 612 -6.73 16.99 -57.80
C MET A 612 -6.95 18.06 -58.88
N GLN A 613 -7.85 19.01 -58.60
CA GLN A 613 -8.04 20.27 -59.34
C GLN A 613 -7.09 21.38 -58.84
N LEU A 614 -6.78 22.35 -59.70
CA LEU A 614 -5.96 23.52 -59.40
C LEU A 614 -6.78 24.81 -59.61
N GLY A 615 -7.45 25.32 -58.58
CA GLY A 615 -8.33 26.52 -58.68
C GLY A 615 -9.82 26.26 -58.84
N LEU A 616 -10.64 27.34 -58.86
CA LEU A 616 -12.11 27.36 -58.82
C LEU A 616 -12.68 28.34 -59.90
N SER A 617 -13.99 28.63 -60.06
CA SER A 617 -14.55 29.61 -61.05
C SER A 617 -15.15 30.87 -60.40
N THR A 618 -15.70 30.81 -59.18
CA THR A 618 -16.07 32.03 -58.39
C THR A 618 -14.85 32.85 -58.01
N ILE A 619 -13.66 32.29 -58.27
CA ILE A 619 -12.32 32.81 -58.09
C ILE A 619 -11.46 31.93 -58.96
N ARG A 620 -10.54 32.48 -59.73
CA ARG A 620 -9.73 31.68 -60.64
C ARG A 620 -8.28 32.03 -60.38
N TRP A 621 -7.41 31.13 -60.78
CA TRP A 621 -6.07 31.56 -61.11
C TRP A 621 -6.20 32.48 -62.33
N SER A 622 -5.54 33.64 -62.29
CA SER A 622 -5.44 34.49 -63.48
C SER A 622 -4.65 33.80 -64.62
N ALA A 623 -3.87 32.75 -64.33
CA ALA A 623 -3.16 31.96 -65.34
C ALA A 623 -2.70 30.59 -64.82
N ALA A 624 -2.43 29.68 -65.76
CA ALA A 624 -1.66 28.45 -65.55
C ALA A 624 -0.68 28.25 -66.72
N TYR A 625 0.58 27.93 -66.43
CA TYR A 625 1.67 27.88 -67.41
C TYR A 625 2.25 26.48 -67.57
N PHE A 626 2.21 25.96 -68.80
CA PHE A 626 2.77 24.67 -69.19
C PHE A 626 3.81 24.87 -70.30
N LYS A 627 4.63 23.84 -70.61
CA LYS A 627 5.85 24.00 -71.45
C LYS A 627 5.57 24.40 -72.91
N GLN A 628 4.59 23.79 -73.56
CA GLN A 628 4.28 24.02 -74.98
C GLN A 628 3.09 24.96 -75.18
N PHE A 629 2.18 25.01 -74.22
CA PHE A 629 0.96 25.82 -74.27
C PHE A 629 0.69 26.49 -72.93
N SER A 630 0.05 27.67 -72.96
CA SER A 630 -0.36 28.43 -71.76
C SER A 630 -1.86 28.71 -71.75
N ILE A 631 -2.41 28.93 -70.54
CA ILE A 631 -3.81 29.33 -70.32
C ILE A 631 -3.82 30.66 -69.55
N ASN A 632 -4.44 31.69 -70.14
CA ASN A 632 -4.54 33.04 -69.57
C ASN A 632 -5.80 33.78 -70.07
N ASP A 633 -5.86 35.09 -69.82
CA ASP A 633 -6.96 35.99 -70.16
C ASP A 633 -7.34 36.04 -71.66
N THR A 634 -6.46 35.61 -72.59
CA THR A 634 -6.75 35.53 -74.04
C THR A 634 -7.07 34.11 -74.54
N GLY A 635 -6.90 33.07 -73.71
CA GLY A 635 -7.27 31.68 -74.01
C GLY A 635 -6.10 30.69 -74.04
N LEU A 636 -6.21 29.65 -74.87
CA LEU A 636 -5.15 28.66 -75.12
C LEU A 636 -4.22 29.19 -76.23
N VAL A 637 -2.95 29.44 -75.89
CA VAL A 637 -1.97 30.04 -76.82
C VAL A 637 -0.64 29.27 -76.88
N PRO A 638 0.00 29.17 -78.06
CA PRO A 638 1.31 28.56 -78.21
C PRO A 638 2.40 29.49 -77.65
N THR A 639 3.50 28.90 -77.19
CA THR A 639 4.62 29.67 -76.64
C THR A 639 5.54 30.29 -77.72
N SER A 640 5.41 29.89 -78.99
CA SER A 640 6.12 30.46 -80.15
C SER A 640 5.23 30.43 -81.40
N ALA A 641 5.27 31.48 -82.23
CA ALA A 641 4.42 31.60 -83.41
C ALA A 641 4.85 30.66 -84.56
N ALA A 642 3.89 30.09 -85.27
CA ALA A 642 4.06 29.30 -86.52
C ALA A 642 5.06 28.12 -86.48
N THR A 643 5.30 27.55 -85.29
CA THR A 643 6.32 26.49 -85.09
C THR A 643 5.79 25.22 -84.42
N LEU A 644 4.51 25.17 -84.03
CA LEU A 644 3.91 24.07 -83.27
C LEU A 644 2.60 23.59 -83.91
N ASN A 645 2.38 22.27 -83.86
CA ASN A 645 1.20 21.60 -84.39
C ASN A 645 0.19 21.25 -83.29
N ILE A 646 -1.09 21.15 -83.66
CA ILE A 646 -2.11 20.47 -82.85
C ILE A 646 -2.22 19.04 -83.40
N ALA A 647 -1.70 18.07 -82.63
CA ALA A 647 -1.56 16.67 -83.01
C ALA A 647 -0.54 16.40 -84.15
N SER A 648 -0.54 15.19 -84.72
CA SER A 648 0.39 14.72 -85.77
C SER A 648 -0.29 13.76 -86.76
N SER A 649 0.41 13.41 -87.85
CA SER A 649 -0.05 12.44 -88.86
C SER A 649 -0.23 11.01 -88.31
N SER A 650 0.56 10.62 -87.31
CA SER A 650 0.46 9.31 -86.65
C SER A 650 -0.56 9.25 -85.50
N SER A 651 -0.96 10.40 -84.95
CA SER A 651 -1.91 10.51 -83.83
C SER A 651 -2.99 11.57 -84.09
N PRO A 652 -3.84 11.39 -85.11
CA PRO A 652 -4.82 12.40 -85.50
C PRO A 652 -5.97 12.53 -84.49
N VAL A 653 -6.51 13.74 -84.37
CA VAL A 653 -7.73 13.98 -83.59
C VAL A 653 -8.96 13.41 -84.29
N ASN A 654 -9.89 12.84 -83.53
CA ASN A 654 -11.07 12.17 -84.09
C ASN A 654 -12.11 13.16 -84.66
N ASN A 655 -12.42 14.24 -83.94
CA ASN A 655 -13.38 15.27 -84.36
C ASN A 655 -13.01 16.64 -83.77
N ILE A 656 -13.42 17.70 -84.46
CA ILE A 656 -13.39 19.09 -83.95
C ILE A 656 -14.82 19.63 -84.02
N TYR A 657 -15.34 20.10 -82.90
CA TYR A 657 -16.65 20.74 -82.81
C TYR A 657 -16.46 22.24 -82.67
N SER A 658 -16.95 23.01 -83.64
CA SER A 658 -16.88 24.47 -83.63
C SER A 658 -18.22 25.10 -84.01
N GLN A 659 -18.53 26.28 -83.45
CA GLN A 659 -19.74 27.02 -83.81
C GLN A 659 -19.58 27.77 -85.14
N ASN A 660 -18.35 28.23 -85.45
CA ASN A 660 -17.95 28.85 -86.72
C ASN A 660 -16.87 28.02 -87.43
N SER A 661 -16.71 28.19 -88.75
CA SER A 661 -15.65 27.56 -89.55
C SER A 661 -14.25 28.08 -89.19
N VAL A 662 -13.23 27.32 -89.56
CA VAL A 662 -11.82 27.71 -89.38
C VAL A 662 -11.47 28.86 -90.33
N THR A 663 -10.71 29.84 -89.81
CA THR A 663 -10.18 30.95 -90.60
C THR A 663 -8.73 30.68 -91.00
N VAL A 664 -8.44 30.83 -92.29
CA VAL A 664 -7.08 30.76 -92.85
C VAL A 664 -6.61 32.17 -93.17
N VAL A 665 -5.38 32.52 -92.80
CA VAL A 665 -4.77 33.79 -93.20
C VAL A 665 -4.58 33.80 -94.72
N SER A 666 -5.28 34.69 -95.42
CA SER A 666 -5.31 34.74 -96.89
C SER A 666 -5.13 36.17 -97.42
N ASP A 667 -4.08 36.82 -96.94
CA ASP A 667 -3.74 38.21 -97.25
C ASP A 667 -2.74 38.28 -98.41
N GLU A 668 -2.87 39.28 -99.29
CA GLU A 668 -1.98 39.46 -100.45
C GLU A 668 -0.53 39.74 -100.04
N THR A 669 -0.32 40.40 -98.90
CA THR A 669 1.02 40.80 -98.43
C THR A 669 1.85 39.62 -97.95
N TYR A 670 1.18 38.52 -97.61
CA TYR A 670 1.79 37.23 -97.25
C TYR A 670 1.85 36.27 -98.44
N LYS A 671 1.49 36.74 -99.63
CA LYS A 671 1.41 35.92 -100.84
C LYS A 671 2.22 36.58 -101.95
N SER A 672 2.70 35.76 -102.86
CA SER A 672 3.26 36.19 -104.13
C SER A 672 2.60 35.40 -105.24
N ASP A 673 2.74 35.88 -106.48
CA ASP A 673 2.28 35.14 -107.66
C ASP A 673 0.77 34.86 -107.73
N ILE A 674 -0.05 35.82 -107.32
CA ILE A 674 -1.52 35.74 -107.42
C ILE A 674 -1.91 35.84 -108.91
N LYS A 675 -2.48 34.77 -109.48
CA LYS A 675 -2.82 34.64 -110.90
C LYS A 675 -4.17 33.95 -111.08
N GLU A 676 -4.83 34.25 -112.19
CA GLU A 676 -5.99 33.47 -112.65
C GLU A 676 -5.58 32.03 -112.96
N LEU A 677 -6.51 31.09 -112.79
CA LEU A 677 -6.29 29.70 -113.20
C LEU A 677 -6.13 29.63 -114.72
N SER A 678 -5.08 28.96 -115.17
CA SER A 678 -4.85 28.65 -116.58
C SER A 678 -5.96 27.76 -117.15
N GLU A 679 -6.12 27.76 -118.48
CA GLU A 679 -7.09 26.86 -119.14
C GLU A 679 -6.88 25.39 -118.77
N GLN A 680 -5.61 25.00 -118.58
CA GLN A 680 -5.21 23.66 -118.17
C GLN A 680 -5.64 23.34 -116.72
N GLU A 681 -5.48 24.32 -115.82
CA GLU A 681 -5.98 24.25 -114.44
C GLU A 681 -7.50 24.22 -114.38
N ILE A 682 -8.19 25.04 -115.18
CA ILE A 682 -9.64 25.02 -115.30
C ILE A 682 -10.13 23.65 -115.81
N LYS A 683 -9.48 23.07 -116.82
CA LYS A 683 -9.82 21.72 -117.33
C LYS A 683 -9.62 20.64 -116.28
N CYS A 684 -8.55 20.75 -115.50
CA CYS A 684 -8.29 19.86 -114.36
C CYS A 684 -9.38 20.01 -113.29
N ALA A 685 -9.72 21.24 -112.91
CA ALA A 685 -10.74 21.56 -111.94
C ALA A 685 -12.12 20.99 -112.32
N ILE A 686 -12.51 21.11 -113.60
CA ILE A 686 -13.75 20.51 -114.13
C ILE A 686 -13.73 18.99 -113.96
N GLN A 687 -12.63 18.32 -114.31
CA GLN A 687 -12.51 16.87 -114.16
C GLN A 687 -12.51 16.43 -112.69
N CYS A 688 -11.84 17.18 -111.81
CA CYS A 688 -11.85 16.96 -110.38
C CYS A 688 -13.28 17.01 -109.80
N GLY A 689 -14.16 17.85 -110.35
CA GLY A 689 -15.58 17.91 -109.98
C GLY A 689 -16.35 16.59 -110.17
N THR A 690 -15.83 15.66 -110.98
CA THR A 690 -16.43 14.32 -111.20
C THR A 690 -15.92 13.25 -110.22
N LEU A 691 -14.98 13.59 -109.32
CA LEU A 691 -14.26 12.62 -108.49
C LEU A 691 -14.87 12.38 -107.11
N TYR A 692 -15.96 13.07 -106.75
CA TYR A 692 -16.65 12.79 -105.49
C TYR A 692 -17.24 11.38 -105.50
N ARG A 693 -17.01 10.64 -104.41
CA ARG A 693 -17.48 9.27 -104.16
C ARG A 693 -18.16 9.23 -102.80
N LYS A 694 -19.01 8.22 -102.61
CA LYS A 694 -19.34 7.77 -101.26
C LYS A 694 -18.48 6.55 -100.92
N TYR A 695 -17.92 6.53 -99.72
CA TYR A 695 -17.11 5.43 -99.22
C TYR A 695 -17.42 5.17 -97.74
N LYS A 696 -17.11 3.97 -97.25
CA LYS A 696 -17.19 3.64 -95.82
C LYS A 696 -15.78 3.44 -95.29
N LEU A 697 -15.52 3.90 -94.07
CA LEU A 697 -14.23 3.70 -93.44
C LEU A 697 -14.05 2.23 -93.05
N LYS A 698 -12.89 1.65 -93.35
CA LYS A 698 -12.56 0.25 -92.99
C LYS A 698 -12.68 0.01 -91.49
N SER A 699 -12.17 0.94 -90.67
CA SER A 699 -12.30 0.89 -89.20
C SER A 699 -13.76 0.87 -88.76
N ALA A 700 -14.62 1.71 -89.36
CA ALA A 700 -16.05 1.74 -89.04
C ALA A 700 -16.78 0.46 -89.46
N ILE A 701 -16.40 -0.18 -90.57
CA ILE A 701 -16.94 -1.48 -91.00
C ILE A 701 -16.55 -2.58 -90.02
N ILE A 702 -15.29 -2.62 -89.61
CA ILE A 702 -14.78 -3.58 -88.62
C ILE A 702 -15.53 -3.42 -87.30
N THR A 703 -15.74 -2.18 -86.82
CA THR A 703 -16.37 -1.92 -85.52
C THR A 703 -17.91 -2.03 -85.54
N LYS A 704 -18.58 -1.61 -86.61
CA LYS A 704 -20.04 -1.45 -86.65
C LYS A 704 -20.75 -2.46 -87.57
N GLY A 705 -19.99 -3.28 -88.29
CA GLY A 705 -20.49 -4.12 -89.38
C GLY A 705 -20.68 -3.33 -90.68
N ALA A 706 -20.54 -4.02 -91.82
CA ALA A 706 -20.66 -3.40 -93.14
C ALA A 706 -22.01 -2.71 -93.35
N GLU A 707 -23.07 -3.20 -92.70
CA GLU A 707 -24.43 -2.70 -92.81
C GLU A 707 -24.64 -1.37 -92.06
N ASN A 708 -24.12 -1.22 -90.84
CA ASN A 708 -24.32 -0.02 -90.01
C ASN A 708 -23.22 1.05 -90.15
N ALA A 709 -22.08 0.71 -90.76
CA ALA A 709 -21.06 1.70 -91.06
C ALA A 709 -21.64 2.78 -91.98
N ARG A 710 -21.43 4.05 -91.65
CA ARG A 710 -21.97 5.18 -92.40
C ARG A 710 -21.19 5.39 -93.69
N TYR A 711 -21.90 5.84 -94.73
CA TYR A 711 -21.24 6.41 -95.91
C TYR A 711 -20.74 7.82 -95.59
N HIS A 712 -19.49 8.05 -95.95
CA HIS A 712 -18.86 9.35 -96.01
C HIS A 712 -18.82 9.79 -97.48
N ILE A 713 -18.91 11.09 -97.74
CA ILE A 713 -18.84 11.65 -99.09
C ILE A 713 -17.60 12.51 -99.19
N GLY A 714 -16.82 12.32 -100.24
CA GLY A 714 -15.59 13.06 -100.48
C GLY A 714 -14.86 12.53 -101.70
N ALA A 715 -13.65 13.02 -101.94
CA ALA A 715 -12.75 12.52 -102.97
C ALA A 715 -11.69 11.60 -102.36
N ILE A 716 -11.16 10.69 -103.16
CA ILE A 716 -9.99 9.89 -102.79
C ILE A 716 -8.75 10.65 -103.24
N ALA A 717 -7.77 10.82 -102.34
CA ALA A 717 -6.59 11.65 -102.59
C ALA A 717 -5.82 11.23 -103.85
N GLN A 718 -5.69 9.93 -104.05
CA GLN A 718 -5.02 9.33 -105.20
C GLN A 718 -5.75 9.67 -106.51
N ASP A 719 -7.09 9.61 -106.53
CA ASP A 719 -7.85 9.94 -107.74
C ASP A 719 -7.68 11.42 -108.14
N VAL A 720 -7.60 12.33 -107.16
CA VAL A 720 -7.35 13.76 -107.40
C VAL A 720 -5.93 13.97 -107.92
N LYS A 721 -4.94 13.33 -107.30
CA LYS A 721 -3.55 13.34 -107.76
C LYS A 721 -3.46 12.95 -109.23
N ASP A 722 -4.06 11.82 -109.58
CA ASP A 722 -4.02 11.29 -110.93
C ASP A 722 -4.73 12.21 -111.93
N CYS A 723 -5.75 12.96 -111.49
CA CYS A 723 -6.45 13.95 -112.31
C CYS A 723 -5.59 15.18 -112.63
N PHE A 724 -4.81 15.68 -111.66
CA PHE A 724 -3.82 16.74 -111.90
C PHE A 724 -2.80 16.30 -112.95
N GLU A 725 -2.23 15.10 -112.75
CA GLU A 725 -1.25 14.52 -113.66
C GLU A 725 -1.83 14.34 -115.06
N LYS A 726 -3.08 13.86 -115.18
CA LYS A 726 -3.76 13.67 -116.46
C LYS A 726 -4.01 14.97 -117.23
N ASN A 727 -4.20 16.08 -116.52
CA ASN A 727 -4.31 17.38 -117.13
C ASN A 727 -2.95 18.06 -117.31
N GLY A 728 -1.84 17.36 -117.01
CA GLY A 728 -0.48 17.85 -117.23
C GLY A 728 0.00 18.84 -116.17
N LEU A 729 -0.54 18.78 -114.95
CA LEU A 729 -0.16 19.60 -113.80
C LEU A 729 0.60 18.75 -112.77
N ASP A 730 1.67 19.30 -112.19
CA ASP A 730 2.38 18.65 -111.08
C ASP A 730 1.71 18.98 -109.76
N TRP A 731 1.00 17.99 -109.19
CA TRP A 731 0.25 18.14 -107.96
C TRP A 731 1.10 18.63 -106.77
N ARG A 732 2.42 18.39 -106.76
CA ARG A 732 3.31 18.81 -105.65
C ARG A 732 3.51 20.31 -105.56
N LEU A 733 3.29 21.03 -106.66
CA LEU A 733 3.31 22.48 -106.68
C LEU A 733 2.03 23.11 -106.11
N TYR A 734 1.03 22.28 -105.79
CA TYR A 734 -0.26 22.69 -105.26
C TYR A 734 -0.44 22.18 -103.82
N GLY A 735 -0.98 23.03 -102.94
CA GLY A 735 -1.27 22.66 -101.54
C GLY A 735 -2.42 21.66 -101.37
N VAL A 736 -3.10 21.29 -102.45
CA VAL A 736 -4.31 20.46 -102.48
C VAL A 736 -4.09 19.06 -101.88
N ILE A 737 -2.90 18.48 -102.07
CA ILE A 737 -2.56 17.12 -101.64
C ILE A 737 -1.31 17.15 -100.75
N THR A 738 -1.34 16.43 -99.62
CA THR A 738 -0.19 16.29 -98.73
C THR A 738 0.18 14.82 -98.52
N TYR A 739 1.46 14.55 -98.24
CA TYR A 739 2.03 13.22 -98.12
C TYR A 739 3.10 13.15 -97.02
N GLU A 740 3.07 12.11 -96.19
CA GLU A 740 4.07 11.84 -95.14
C GLU A 740 4.37 10.33 -95.00
N SER A 741 5.55 9.99 -94.47
CA SER A 741 5.98 8.61 -94.15
C SER A 741 6.84 8.50 -92.89
N TRP A 742 6.82 7.35 -92.21
CA TRP A 742 7.57 7.08 -90.97
C TRP A 742 8.09 5.63 -90.84
N ASP A 743 9.11 5.44 -89.98
CA ASP A 743 9.79 4.16 -89.68
C ASP A 743 9.20 3.42 -88.45
N GLU A 744 9.67 2.21 -88.16
CA GLU A 744 9.16 1.34 -87.09
C GLU A 744 9.76 1.60 -85.68
N VAL A 745 8.96 1.39 -84.63
CA VAL A 745 9.28 1.51 -83.19
C VAL A 745 8.84 0.23 -82.45
N ILE A 746 9.66 -0.32 -81.54
CA ILE A 746 9.42 -1.62 -80.87
C ILE A 746 8.80 -1.42 -79.46
N PRO A 747 7.69 -2.11 -79.08
CA PRO A 747 7.05 -1.94 -77.77
C PRO A 747 7.83 -2.52 -76.58
N GLN A 748 7.65 -1.95 -75.37
CA GLN A 748 8.14 -2.44 -74.07
C GLN A 748 7.04 -2.26 -73.00
N GLU A 749 6.75 -3.27 -72.18
CA GLU A 749 5.70 -3.19 -71.13
C GLU A 749 6.17 -2.52 -69.84
N ALA A 750 5.21 -1.96 -69.10
CA ALA A 750 5.39 -1.50 -67.73
C ALA A 750 5.38 -2.68 -66.73
N GLU A 751 6.40 -2.82 -65.88
CA GLU A 751 6.44 -3.84 -64.83
C GLU A 751 5.87 -3.30 -63.50
N CYS A 752 5.14 -4.12 -62.72
CA CYS A 752 4.59 -3.78 -61.39
C CYS A 752 4.73 -4.93 -60.35
N ASP A 753 4.90 -4.63 -59.05
CA ASP A 753 5.07 -5.60 -57.94
C ASP A 753 3.75 -5.93 -57.14
N GLU A 754 3.80 -6.87 -56.18
CA GLU A 754 2.63 -7.56 -55.56
C GLU A 754 1.67 -6.70 -54.69
N ILE A 755 2.01 -5.44 -54.39
CA ILE A 755 1.12 -4.53 -53.66
C ILE A 755 0.59 -3.41 -54.59
N GLY A 756 1.00 -3.44 -55.87
CA GLY A 756 0.46 -2.62 -56.95
C GLY A 756 1.35 -1.47 -57.45
N ASN A 757 2.67 -1.47 -57.21
CA ASN A 757 3.51 -0.34 -57.60
C ASN A 757 4.20 -0.55 -58.97
N ILE A 758 4.16 0.46 -59.85
CA ILE A 758 4.81 0.46 -61.16
C ILE A 758 6.33 0.67 -61.02
N VAL A 759 7.14 -0.18 -61.64
CA VAL A 759 8.61 -0.25 -61.57
C VAL A 759 9.32 0.06 -62.91
N LYS A 760 8.59 0.09 -64.05
CA LYS A 760 9.05 0.55 -65.39
C LYS A 760 7.88 1.12 -66.21
N GLU A 761 8.10 2.14 -67.05
CA GLU A 761 7.05 2.72 -67.92
C GLU A 761 6.95 2.05 -69.30
N GLU A 762 5.73 1.97 -69.83
CA GLU A 762 5.40 1.34 -71.10
C GLU A 762 5.84 2.19 -72.31
N VAL A 763 6.41 1.55 -73.34
CA VAL A 763 6.66 2.14 -74.66
C VAL A 763 5.80 1.40 -75.67
N ALA A 764 4.93 2.11 -76.40
CA ALA A 764 4.12 1.51 -77.45
C ALA A 764 4.93 1.34 -78.75
N GLY A 765 4.78 0.19 -79.42
CA GLY A 765 5.37 -0.03 -80.74
C GLY A 765 4.52 0.55 -81.87
N GLN A 766 5.17 0.89 -82.99
CA GLN A 766 4.54 1.48 -84.18
C GLN A 766 5.20 0.92 -85.45
N SER A 767 4.44 0.40 -86.41
CA SER A 767 4.99 -0.07 -87.71
C SER A 767 5.23 1.09 -88.71
N ALA A 768 6.17 0.88 -89.65
CA ALA A 768 6.45 1.83 -90.73
C ALA A 768 5.22 2.04 -91.66
N GLY A 769 5.04 3.25 -92.19
CA GLY A 769 3.87 3.58 -93.02
C GLY A 769 3.99 4.88 -93.80
N GLU A 770 3.05 5.08 -94.75
CA GLU A 770 2.89 6.30 -95.55
C GLU A 770 1.39 6.69 -95.64
N ILE A 771 1.10 7.98 -95.85
CA ILE A 771 -0.28 8.47 -95.95
C ILE A 771 -0.42 9.64 -96.93
N TYR A 772 -1.44 9.57 -97.80
CA TYR A 772 -1.89 10.65 -98.67
C TYR A 772 -3.15 11.29 -98.11
N MET A 773 -3.17 12.62 -98.08
CA MET A 773 -4.25 13.40 -97.48
C MET A 773 -4.67 14.53 -98.42
N LEU A 774 -5.94 14.95 -98.31
CA LEU A 774 -6.49 16.07 -99.06
C LEU A 774 -6.78 17.24 -98.14
N ARG A 775 -6.42 18.44 -98.60
CA ARG A 775 -6.92 19.70 -98.05
C ARG A 775 -8.22 20.04 -98.75
N TYR A 776 -9.33 19.65 -98.14
CA TYR A 776 -10.65 19.78 -98.77
C TYR A 776 -11.02 21.23 -99.11
N ASP A 777 -10.56 22.23 -98.37
CA ASP A 777 -10.82 23.64 -98.67
C ASP A 777 -10.17 24.08 -99.99
N GLU A 778 -8.88 23.79 -100.16
CA GLU A 778 -8.16 24.10 -101.41
C GLU A 778 -8.74 23.28 -102.57
N PHE A 779 -9.03 21.99 -102.34
CA PHE A 779 -9.62 21.11 -103.35
C PHE A 779 -10.99 21.59 -103.82
N ASN A 780 -11.89 21.93 -102.90
CA ASN A 780 -13.24 22.37 -103.25
C ASN A 780 -13.23 23.75 -103.94
N CYS A 781 -12.35 24.67 -103.53
CA CYS A 781 -12.16 25.94 -104.24
C CYS A 781 -11.72 25.72 -105.69
N PHE A 782 -10.75 24.83 -105.88
CA PHE A 782 -10.29 24.44 -107.21
C PHE A 782 -11.45 23.88 -108.04
N VAL A 783 -12.21 22.92 -107.50
CA VAL A 783 -13.37 22.33 -108.18
C VAL A 783 -14.45 23.37 -108.49
N MET A 784 -14.79 24.27 -107.56
CA MET A 784 -15.79 25.31 -107.78
C MET A 784 -15.40 26.26 -108.91
N ALA A 785 -14.12 26.62 -109.02
CA ALA A 785 -13.62 27.41 -110.13
C ALA A 785 -13.84 26.69 -111.46
N GLY A 786 -13.61 25.37 -111.52
CA GLY A 786 -13.93 24.55 -112.67
C GLY A 786 -15.42 24.53 -113.01
N ILE A 787 -16.29 24.34 -112.00
CA ILE A 787 -17.75 24.33 -112.19
C ILE A 787 -18.22 25.67 -112.78
N ILE A 788 -17.78 26.80 -112.21
CA ILE A 788 -18.15 28.15 -112.69
C ILE A 788 -17.66 28.36 -114.14
N ALA A 789 -16.42 27.96 -114.43
CA ALA A 789 -15.85 28.08 -115.77
C ALA A 789 -16.50 27.15 -116.80
N SER A 790 -17.23 26.10 -116.38
CA SER A 790 -18.02 25.25 -117.28
C SER A 790 -19.43 25.76 -117.55
N LEU A 791 -19.91 26.70 -116.72
CA LEU A 791 -21.24 27.34 -116.85
C LEU A 791 -21.21 28.60 -117.71
N ASN A 792 -20.05 29.25 -117.80
CA ASN A 792 -19.73 30.33 -118.74
C ASN A 792 -19.13 29.76 -120.02
#